data_AF-A0A7W7HYM8-F1
#
_entry.id   AF-A0A7W7HYM8-F1
#
_cell.length_a   1.000
_cell.length_b   1.000
_cell.length_c   1.000
_cell.angle_alpha   90.00
_cell.angle_beta   90.00
_cell.angle_gamma   90.00
#
_symmetry.space_group_name_H-M   'P 1'
#
loop_
_entity.id
_entity.type
_entity.pdbx_description
1 polymer ?
#
loop_
_entity_poly.entity_id
_entity_poly.type
_entity_poly.pdbx_seq_one_letter_code
_entity_poly.pdbx_strand_id
1 'polypeptide(L)'
;MNPPVKRVAAVLVSALVVVTLGVTQAEAATTGTVVSSANGKCLDVTNGSTANGNLPQMWTCVAGPNQTWTHGDDKSLRGLGKCLDVANGAVNDGAVVHLWDCFAGLTSQQWTYTAGRDLVNVKANKCLDIKDNNLADGAKLQLWTCGGGANQKWTVSGGPTTPPTTVPPGSGNPDLGPNVTIFDPSMSQSAIQSRLNTVFNQQVANQFGNARYALLFKPGSYNVDANVGFFTQVAGLGLTPDAVNINGAVHAEADWWPDGSQNATQNFWRSAEGLSVTPPGGLDRWAVSQAAPYRRMHVRGNLALSDGGWSSGGWMSDTKIDGQIQSGSQQQWITRNSQLGSWSGSNWNQVFVGTSGAPANSFPSPPYTTIGQTPVVAEKPYLYVDSAGAYQVFVPALRTNSAGTTWANGNPAGQSLPIGTFFVVKPGETAANINAALAAGKNLLVTPGVYNLNQTINVTRAGTVVLGLGLATFVPQNGIAAMTVADVDGVRVAGLLFDAGTTNSPVLMEVGPSGSSANHAANPTVLSDVFFRIGGAIAGKASVSLRINSDNVIGDHAWIWRADHGNNNTVGWNINTAANGLTVNGDNVTFYGLFVEHYQQYQTVWNGENGRTYFYQNEMPYDPPNQAAYMNGSTQGWAAYKVADSVNNHEAWGLGSYAYFNVNPSVVNARAFEVPVKSGVRFHNMVTVSLGGTGTISHVINNTGAAVNSGHQVTNLVSGP
;
A
#
# COMPACT_ATOMS: atom_id res chain seq x y z
N MET A 1 86.87 28.66 17.84
CA MET A 1 85.62 27.85 17.82
C MET A 1 84.48 28.85 17.83
N ASN A 2 83.91 29.13 16.66
CA ASN A 2 83.06 30.30 16.41
C ASN A 2 81.56 29.99 16.63
N PRO A 3 80.75 31.02 16.94
CA PRO A 3 79.59 30.92 17.83
C PRO A 3 78.25 30.67 17.08
N PRO A 4 77.13 30.48 17.80
CA PRO A 4 75.97 29.72 17.33
C PRO A 4 75.01 30.55 16.47
N VAL A 5 74.49 29.91 15.42
CA VAL A 5 73.49 30.46 14.48
C VAL A 5 72.09 30.03 14.94
N LYS A 6 71.23 31.02 15.18
CA LYS A 6 69.77 30.86 15.38
C LYS A 6 69.12 30.40 14.07
N ARG A 7 68.38 29.29 14.09
CA ARG A 7 67.51 28.85 12.98
C ARG A 7 66.08 29.34 13.21
N VAL A 8 65.60 30.15 12.27
CA VAL A 8 64.19 30.55 12.14
C VAL A 8 63.49 29.49 11.28
N ALA A 9 62.41 28.90 11.79
CA ALA A 9 61.53 28.01 11.03
C ALA A 9 60.32 28.81 10.54
N ALA A 10 60.14 28.87 9.22
CA ALA A 10 58.99 29.50 8.56
C ALA A 10 57.81 28.52 8.57
N VAL A 11 56.65 28.98 9.06
CA VAL A 11 55.37 28.27 8.99
C VAL A 11 54.61 28.78 7.76
N LEU A 12 54.41 27.89 6.77
CA LEU A 12 53.53 28.11 5.63
C LEU A 12 52.08 27.82 6.07
N VAL A 13 51.24 28.85 6.05
CA VAL A 13 49.79 28.73 6.27
C VAL A 13 49.12 28.58 4.91
N SER A 14 48.59 27.39 4.62
CA SER A 14 47.73 27.13 3.46
C SER A 14 46.30 27.54 3.80
N ALA A 15 45.80 28.61 3.19
CA ALA A 15 44.40 29.03 3.28
C ALA A 15 43.51 28.11 2.44
N LEU A 16 42.63 27.35 3.10
CA LEU A 16 41.60 26.53 2.46
C LEU A 16 40.39 27.43 2.14
N VAL A 17 40.20 27.74 0.86
CA VAL A 17 38.98 28.43 0.38
C VAL A 17 37.86 27.39 0.35
N VAL A 18 36.92 27.48 1.31
CA VAL A 18 35.67 26.72 1.28
C VAL A 18 34.72 27.44 0.31
N VAL A 19 34.54 26.89 -0.88
CA VAL A 19 33.46 27.29 -1.79
C VAL A 19 32.19 26.62 -1.29
N THR A 20 31.32 27.36 -0.61
CA THR A 20 29.96 26.94 -0.33
C THR A 20 29.15 26.99 -1.63
N LEU A 21 29.04 25.85 -2.31
CA LEU A 21 27.99 25.65 -3.31
C LEU A 21 26.66 25.66 -2.56
N GLY A 22 25.94 26.78 -2.65
CA GLY A 22 24.56 26.88 -2.18
C GLY A 22 23.71 25.88 -2.96
N VAL A 23 23.38 24.75 -2.33
CA VAL A 23 22.36 23.85 -2.84
C VAL A 23 21.04 24.61 -2.74
N THR A 24 20.53 25.12 -3.85
CA THR A 24 19.15 25.59 -3.93
C THR A 24 18.26 24.36 -3.73
N GLN A 25 17.54 24.31 -2.60
CA GLN A 25 16.45 23.36 -2.41
C GLN A 25 15.49 23.49 -3.60
N ALA A 26 15.20 22.38 -4.27
CA ALA A 26 14.05 22.31 -5.16
C ALA A 26 12.80 22.36 -4.26
N GLU A 27 12.03 23.45 -4.35
CA GLU A 27 10.70 23.51 -3.75
C GLU A 27 9.83 22.52 -4.52
N ALA A 28 9.26 21.52 -3.84
CA ALA A 28 8.36 20.57 -4.49
C ALA A 28 7.08 21.27 -4.94
N ALA A 29 6.64 21.00 -6.18
CA ALA A 29 5.38 21.50 -6.69
C ALA A 29 4.24 21.23 -5.71
N THR A 30 3.55 22.29 -5.29
CA THR A 30 2.50 22.22 -4.27
C THR A 30 1.16 22.56 -4.92
N THR A 31 0.24 21.60 -4.95
CA THR A 31 -1.13 21.80 -5.43
C THR A 31 -2.09 21.94 -4.27
N GLY A 32 -2.93 22.97 -4.29
CA GLY A 32 -3.89 23.23 -3.24
C GLY A 32 -4.71 24.48 -3.48
N THR A 33 -5.48 24.86 -2.47
CA THR A 33 -6.26 26.09 -2.54
C THR A 33 -5.47 27.25 -1.93
N VAL A 34 -5.38 28.37 -2.64
CA VAL A 34 -4.67 29.57 -2.16
C VAL A 34 -5.67 30.44 -1.39
N VAL A 35 -5.52 30.50 -0.07
CA VAL A 35 -6.45 31.17 0.86
C VAL A 35 -5.84 32.47 1.38
N SER A 36 -6.60 33.57 1.32
CA SER A 36 -6.21 34.85 1.89
C SER A 36 -6.35 34.87 3.41
N SER A 37 -5.37 35.43 4.10
CA SER A 37 -5.42 35.65 5.54
C SER A 37 -6.29 36.85 5.95
N ALA A 38 -6.73 37.69 5.00
CA ALA A 38 -7.57 38.85 5.30
C ALA A 38 -9.03 38.48 5.54
N ASN A 39 -9.55 37.51 4.81
CA ASN A 39 -10.97 37.16 4.79
C ASN A 39 -11.25 35.66 4.77
N GLY A 40 -10.22 34.80 4.75
CA GLY A 40 -10.38 33.34 4.68
C GLY A 40 -10.96 32.85 3.35
N LYS A 41 -11.01 33.71 2.32
CA LYS A 41 -11.52 33.36 0.99
C LYS A 41 -10.42 32.86 0.08
N CYS A 42 -10.82 32.20 -0.99
CA CYS A 42 -9.94 31.49 -1.89
C CYS A 42 -9.69 32.28 -3.16
N LEU A 43 -8.47 32.16 -3.70
CA LEU A 43 -8.12 32.60 -5.03
C LEU A 43 -8.93 31.78 -6.04
N ASP A 44 -9.76 32.47 -6.80
CA ASP A 44 -10.77 31.86 -7.67
C ASP A 44 -10.61 32.33 -9.11
N VAL A 45 -10.61 31.39 -10.04
CA VAL A 45 -10.76 31.69 -11.46
C VAL A 45 -12.20 32.08 -11.72
N THR A 46 -12.44 33.37 -12.00
CA THR A 46 -13.80 33.91 -12.13
C THR A 46 -14.60 33.11 -13.16
N ASN A 47 -15.74 32.57 -12.72
CA ASN A 47 -16.64 31.71 -13.51
C ASN A 47 -15.98 30.45 -14.09
N GLY A 48 -14.82 30.03 -13.58
CA GLY A 48 -14.05 28.89 -14.10
C GLY A 48 -13.59 29.04 -15.56
N SER A 49 -13.58 30.27 -16.08
CA SER A 49 -13.24 30.52 -17.49
C SER A 49 -11.73 30.53 -17.71
N THR A 50 -11.28 29.76 -18.71
CA THR A 50 -9.87 29.65 -19.14
C THR A 50 -9.50 30.65 -20.24
N ALA A 51 -10.35 31.62 -20.54
CA ALA A 51 -10.03 32.68 -21.50
C ALA A 51 -8.86 33.55 -20.98
N ASN A 52 -7.88 33.83 -21.85
CA ASN A 52 -6.80 34.75 -21.53
C ASN A 52 -7.37 36.14 -21.19
N GLY A 53 -6.86 36.75 -20.13
CA GLY A 53 -7.37 38.01 -19.58
C GLY A 53 -8.51 37.84 -18.56
N ASN A 54 -8.92 36.61 -18.22
CA ASN A 54 -9.79 36.38 -17.07
C ASN A 54 -9.15 36.98 -15.81
N LEU A 55 -9.91 37.76 -15.03
CA LEU A 55 -9.42 38.38 -13.80
C LEU A 55 -9.77 37.50 -12.60
N PRO A 56 -8.80 36.84 -11.94
CA PRO A 56 -9.06 36.10 -10.71
C PRO A 56 -9.69 36.99 -9.64
N GLN A 57 -10.43 36.36 -8.74
CA GLN A 57 -11.17 37.04 -7.68
C GLN A 57 -11.00 36.32 -6.34
N MET A 58 -11.41 36.99 -5.28
CA MET A 58 -11.67 36.35 -4.00
C MET A 58 -13.07 35.76 -4.04
N TRP A 59 -13.19 34.48 -3.72
CA TRP A 59 -14.48 33.82 -3.60
C TRP A 59 -14.51 32.91 -2.37
N THR A 60 -15.69 32.76 -1.78
CA THR A 60 -15.95 31.77 -0.74
C THR A 60 -15.36 30.43 -1.15
N CYS A 61 -14.57 29.83 -0.25
CA CYS A 61 -13.85 28.60 -0.55
C CYS A 61 -14.82 27.46 -0.82
N VAL A 62 -14.78 26.94 -2.04
CA VAL A 62 -15.57 25.79 -2.49
C VAL A 62 -14.62 24.77 -3.12
N ALA A 63 -14.87 23.48 -2.88
CA ALA A 63 -14.09 22.42 -3.51
C ALA A 63 -14.43 22.37 -5.01
N GLY A 64 -13.62 23.03 -5.83
CA GLY A 64 -13.82 23.15 -7.27
C GLY A 64 -12.50 23.37 -8.02
N PRO A 65 -12.41 22.95 -9.29
CA PRO A 65 -11.19 23.05 -10.08
C PRO A 65 -10.76 24.51 -10.34
N ASN A 66 -11.71 25.46 -10.30
CA ASN A 66 -11.49 26.90 -10.39
C ASN A 66 -10.81 27.52 -9.16
N GLN A 67 -10.67 26.78 -8.06
CA GLN A 67 -9.95 27.21 -6.84
C GLN A 67 -8.76 26.29 -6.51
N THR A 68 -8.39 25.42 -7.45
CA THR A 68 -7.23 24.54 -7.33
C THR A 68 -6.06 25.16 -8.08
N TRP A 69 -4.99 25.45 -7.34
CA TRP A 69 -3.79 26.07 -7.87
C TRP A 69 -2.57 25.21 -7.60
N THR A 70 -1.69 25.10 -8.59
CA THR A 70 -0.40 24.41 -8.46
C THR A 70 0.71 25.42 -8.54
N HIS A 71 1.49 25.55 -7.47
CA HIS A 71 2.77 26.25 -7.52
C HIS A 71 3.81 25.26 -8.04
N GLY A 72 4.28 25.45 -9.27
CA GLY A 72 5.23 24.55 -9.92
C GLY A 72 6.68 24.86 -9.55
N ASP A 73 7.57 23.88 -9.76
CA ASP A 73 9.03 24.01 -9.54
C ASP A 73 9.66 25.15 -10.36
N ASP A 74 8.99 25.58 -11.44
CA ASP A 74 9.37 26.72 -12.29
C ASP A 74 8.92 28.09 -11.74
N LYS A 75 8.40 28.11 -10.50
CA LYS A 75 7.80 29.23 -9.77
C LYS A 75 6.48 29.73 -10.35
N SER A 76 5.90 29.08 -11.35
CA SER A 76 4.59 29.49 -11.85
C SER A 76 3.47 29.08 -10.90
N LEU A 77 2.41 29.89 -10.80
CA LEU A 77 1.20 29.53 -10.06
C LEU A 77 0.07 29.26 -11.06
N ARG A 78 -0.36 28.00 -11.16
CA ARG A 78 -1.20 27.50 -12.26
C ARG A 78 -2.60 27.11 -11.80
N GLY A 79 -3.63 27.57 -12.50
CA GLY A 79 -5.04 27.21 -12.26
C GLY A 79 -5.74 26.91 -13.58
N LEU A 80 -6.50 25.82 -13.67
CA LEU A 80 -7.19 25.37 -14.89
C LEU A 80 -6.30 25.36 -16.16
N GLY A 81 -5.01 24.99 -16.01
CA GLY A 81 -4.05 24.93 -17.11
C GLY A 81 -3.48 26.30 -17.55
N LYS A 82 -3.81 27.38 -16.85
CA LYS A 82 -3.31 28.75 -17.09
C LYS A 82 -2.42 29.23 -15.95
N CYS A 83 -1.62 30.25 -16.20
CA CYS A 83 -0.72 30.85 -15.21
C CYS A 83 -1.31 32.15 -14.66
N LEU A 84 -1.13 32.38 -13.36
CA LEU A 84 -1.35 33.68 -12.74
C LEU A 84 -0.28 34.64 -13.27
N ASP A 85 -0.69 35.65 -14.02
CA ASP A 85 0.20 36.57 -14.72
C ASP A 85 -0.11 38.02 -14.36
N VAL A 86 0.89 38.89 -14.53
CA VAL A 86 0.73 40.34 -14.39
C VAL A 86 0.61 40.93 -15.79
N ALA A 87 -0.52 41.57 -16.09
CA ALA A 87 -0.83 42.05 -17.44
C ALA A 87 0.28 42.97 -17.99
N ASN A 88 0.73 42.68 -19.22
CA ASN A 88 1.85 43.34 -19.90
C ASN A 88 3.18 43.34 -19.10
N GLY A 89 3.28 42.48 -18.07
CA GLY A 89 4.39 42.43 -17.13
C GLY A 89 4.68 43.78 -16.46
N ALA A 90 3.64 44.56 -16.14
CA ALA A 90 3.76 45.84 -15.46
C ALA A 90 4.34 45.69 -14.03
N VAL A 91 4.93 46.76 -13.50
CA VAL A 91 5.60 46.76 -12.18
C VAL A 91 5.09 47.86 -11.22
N ASN A 92 4.14 48.67 -11.67
CA ASN A 92 3.56 49.76 -10.86
C ASN A 92 2.52 49.22 -9.88
N ASP A 93 2.27 49.96 -8.79
CA ASP A 93 1.16 49.65 -7.89
C ASP A 93 -0.17 49.77 -8.64
N GLY A 94 -1.08 48.83 -8.38
CA GLY A 94 -2.35 48.71 -9.11
C GLY A 94 -2.25 47.96 -10.44
N ALA A 95 -1.11 47.37 -10.79
CA ALA A 95 -1.01 46.53 -11.98
C ALA A 95 -1.97 45.33 -11.89
N VAL A 96 -2.64 45.05 -13.01
CA VAL A 96 -3.69 44.02 -13.10
C VAL A 96 -3.09 42.62 -13.07
N VAL A 97 -3.65 41.76 -12.23
CA VAL A 97 -3.37 40.32 -12.22
C VAL A 97 -4.48 39.59 -12.97
N HIS A 98 -4.10 38.72 -13.91
CA HIS A 98 -5.02 37.98 -14.77
C HIS A 98 -4.55 36.53 -14.99
N LEU A 99 -5.39 35.70 -15.61
CA LEU A 99 -4.96 34.42 -16.17
C LEU A 99 -4.46 34.59 -17.60
N TRP A 100 -3.37 33.90 -17.91
CA TRP A 100 -2.82 33.84 -19.25
C TRP A 100 -2.21 32.46 -19.54
N ASP A 101 -1.97 32.16 -20.82
CA ASP A 101 -1.19 30.98 -21.20
C ASP A 101 0.17 30.97 -20.51
N CYS A 102 0.63 29.79 -20.10
CA CYS A 102 1.90 29.62 -19.42
C CYS A 102 3.08 29.67 -20.41
N PHE A 103 4.07 30.52 -20.12
CA PHE A 103 5.30 30.64 -20.91
C PHE A 103 6.51 30.33 -20.03
N ALA A 104 7.32 29.34 -20.43
CA ALA A 104 8.51 28.95 -19.70
C ALA A 104 9.49 30.12 -19.52
N GLY A 105 9.92 30.37 -18.29
CA GLY A 105 10.88 31.42 -17.95
C GLY A 105 10.33 32.85 -17.95
N LEU A 106 9.03 33.05 -18.19
CA LEU A 106 8.43 34.38 -18.16
C LEU A 106 8.26 34.87 -16.71
N THR A 107 9.09 35.82 -16.29
CA THR A 107 9.15 36.26 -14.88
C THR A 107 7.90 36.98 -14.38
N SER A 108 7.03 37.48 -15.26
CA SER A 108 5.72 38.02 -14.85
C SER A 108 4.74 36.95 -14.38
N GLN A 109 4.99 35.68 -14.73
CA GLN A 109 4.20 34.51 -14.33
C GLN A 109 4.80 33.74 -13.15
N GLN A 110 5.95 34.20 -12.65
CA GLN A 110 6.67 33.55 -11.55
C GLN A 110 6.37 34.25 -10.23
N TRP A 111 6.09 33.45 -9.20
CA TRP A 111 5.71 33.89 -7.88
C TRP A 111 6.51 33.12 -6.82
N THR A 112 6.94 33.82 -5.78
CA THR A 112 7.70 33.24 -4.67
C THR A 112 6.96 33.49 -3.37
N TYR A 113 6.79 32.44 -2.56
CA TYR A 113 6.27 32.57 -1.20
C TYR A 113 7.38 33.02 -0.26
N THR A 114 7.12 34.05 0.54
CA THR A 114 8.03 34.44 1.63
C THR A 114 7.68 33.72 2.92
N ALA A 115 8.62 33.64 3.87
CA ALA A 115 8.35 33.19 5.24
C ALA A 115 7.25 34.03 5.93
N GLY A 116 7.09 35.28 5.49
CA GLY A 116 6.02 36.18 5.91
C GLY A 116 4.65 35.89 5.29
N ARG A 117 4.50 34.81 4.51
CA ARG A 117 3.29 34.43 3.74
C ARG A 117 2.90 35.41 2.64
N ASP A 118 3.83 36.21 2.16
CA ASP A 118 3.60 37.03 0.98
C ASP A 118 3.74 36.16 -0.28
N LEU A 119 2.89 36.40 -1.27
CA LEU A 119 3.07 35.84 -2.61
C LEU A 119 3.64 36.95 -3.51
N VAL A 120 4.95 36.90 -3.74
CA VAL A 120 5.71 37.97 -4.39
C VAL A 120 5.95 37.64 -5.86
N ASN A 121 5.55 38.53 -6.75
CA ASN A 121 5.85 38.41 -8.16
C ASN A 121 7.35 38.62 -8.41
N VAL A 122 7.99 37.70 -9.13
CA VAL A 122 9.44 37.71 -9.36
C VAL A 122 9.87 38.91 -10.20
N LYS A 123 9.09 39.31 -11.22
CA LYS A 123 9.43 40.46 -12.08
C LYS A 123 9.29 41.80 -11.36
N ALA A 124 8.18 42.00 -10.66
CA ALA A 124 7.83 43.29 -10.08
C ALA A 124 8.40 43.49 -8.67
N ASN A 125 8.82 42.42 -7.99
CA ASN A 125 9.17 42.42 -6.56
C ASN A 125 8.07 43.06 -5.69
N LYS A 126 6.82 42.69 -5.99
CA LYS A 126 5.60 43.21 -5.36
C LYS A 126 4.64 42.07 -5.02
N CYS A 127 3.78 42.32 -4.05
CA CYS A 127 2.90 41.31 -3.48
C CYS A 127 1.59 41.21 -4.27
N LEU A 128 1.05 39.99 -4.38
CA LEU A 128 -0.34 39.78 -4.74
C LEU A 128 -1.23 40.39 -3.65
N ASP A 129 -2.10 41.32 -4.03
CA ASP A 129 -2.83 42.20 -3.12
C ASP A 129 -4.33 42.14 -3.42
N ILE A 130 -5.16 41.96 -2.38
CA ILE A 130 -6.61 42.18 -2.51
C ILE A 130 -6.88 43.67 -2.58
N LYS A 131 -7.35 44.11 -3.75
CA LYS A 131 -7.55 45.52 -4.05
C LYS A 131 -8.45 46.20 -3.03
N ASP A 132 -7.98 47.33 -2.52
CA ASP A 132 -8.67 48.21 -1.56
C ASP A 132 -9.08 47.51 -0.25
N ASN A 133 -8.42 46.39 0.11
CA ASN A 133 -8.80 45.54 1.25
C ASN A 133 -10.26 45.04 1.19
N ASN A 134 -10.83 44.90 0.00
CA ASN A 134 -12.22 44.47 -0.14
C ASN A 134 -12.40 43.00 0.27
N LEU A 135 -13.20 42.75 1.31
CA LEU A 135 -13.38 41.41 1.89
C LEU A 135 -14.53 40.60 1.24
N ALA A 136 -15.29 41.19 0.31
CA ALA A 136 -16.46 40.58 -0.32
C ALA A 136 -16.09 39.50 -1.35
N ASP A 137 -17.07 38.63 -1.69
CA ASP A 137 -16.94 37.79 -2.88
C ASP A 137 -16.88 38.67 -4.13
N GLY A 138 -16.04 38.26 -5.09
CA GLY A 138 -15.80 39.01 -6.32
C GLY A 138 -14.71 40.09 -6.20
N ALA A 139 -14.10 40.29 -5.02
CA ALA A 139 -12.99 41.24 -4.87
C ALA A 139 -11.83 40.88 -5.81
N LYS A 140 -11.27 41.87 -6.50
CA LYS A 140 -10.22 41.67 -7.51
C LYS A 140 -8.82 41.82 -6.92
N LEU A 141 -7.84 41.25 -7.63
CA LEU A 141 -6.44 41.25 -7.24
C LEU A 141 -5.60 42.20 -8.09
N GLN A 142 -4.57 42.74 -7.49
CA GLN A 142 -3.60 43.63 -8.12
C GLN A 142 -2.19 43.33 -7.60
N LEU A 143 -1.17 43.94 -8.20
CA LEU A 143 0.12 44.10 -7.54
C LEU A 143 0.12 45.34 -6.66
N TRP A 144 0.73 45.22 -5.49
CA TRP A 144 1.00 46.35 -4.62
C TRP A 144 2.33 46.19 -3.90
N THR A 145 2.95 47.31 -3.54
CA THR A 145 4.12 47.35 -2.67
C THR A 145 3.86 46.51 -1.42
N CYS A 146 4.77 45.58 -1.11
CA CYS A 146 4.63 44.68 0.03
C CYS A 146 4.68 45.47 1.35
N GLY A 147 3.52 45.66 1.97
CA GLY A 147 3.34 46.45 3.20
C GLY A 147 3.11 45.58 4.44
N GLY A 148 2.99 44.26 4.28
CA GLY A 148 2.80 43.31 5.39
C GLY A 148 1.36 43.19 5.91
N GLY A 149 0.41 43.91 5.30
CA GLY A 149 -1.02 43.81 5.64
C GLY A 149 -1.62 42.44 5.31
N ALA A 150 -2.69 42.05 6.01
CA ALA A 150 -3.33 40.74 5.86
C ALA A 150 -3.87 40.47 4.44
N ASN A 151 -4.21 41.53 3.69
CA ASN A 151 -4.67 41.49 2.30
C ASN A 151 -3.58 41.08 1.29
N GLN A 152 -2.34 40.92 1.74
CA GLN A 152 -1.20 40.44 0.96
C GLN A 152 -0.68 39.08 1.44
N LYS A 153 -1.37 38.46 2.41
CA LYS A 153 -0.95 37.21 3.04
C LYS A 153 -1.75 36.03 2.53
N TRP A 154 -1.06 35.03 2.01
CA TRP A 154 -1.64 33.89 1.32
C TRP A 154 -1.14 32.58 1.92
N THR A 155 -2.03 31.60 2.01
CA THR A 155 -1.72 30.26 2.50
C THR A 155 -2.13 29.24 1.46
N VAL A 156 -1.25 28.30 1.12
CA VAL A 156 -1.60 27.17 0.24
C VAL A 156 -2.09 26.03 1.11
N SER A 157 -3.37 25.69 0.97
CA SER A 157 -3.93 24.46 1.54
C SER A 157 -3.64 23.31 0.57
N GLY A 158 -2.38 22.85 0.57
CA GLY A 158 -1.81 21.86 -0.36
C GLY A 158 -0.57 21.06 0.12
N GLY A 159 0.03 21.37 1.28
CA GLY A 159 0.65 20.35 2.16
C GLY A 159 -0.46 19.71 3.01
N PRO A 160 -0.22 18.63 3.80
CA PRO A 160 -1.29 17.89 4.44
C PRO A 160 -2.24 18.89 5.06
N THR A 161 -3.48 18.89 4.58
CA THR A 161 -4.56 19.38 5.42
C THR A 161 -4.30 18.67 6.76
N THR A 162 -3.97 19.43 7.79
CA THR A 162 -4.87 19.38 8.91
C THR A 162 -6.20 19.84 8.32
N PRO A 163 -7.15 18.92 8.01
CA PRO A 163 -8.52 19.28 8.31
C PRO A 163 -8.47 19.87 9.72
N PRO A 164 -9.32 20.87 10.04
CA PRO A 164 -9.63 21.10 11.45
C PRO A 164 -9.82 19.72 12.06
N THR A 165 -9.10 19.44 13.15
CA THR A 165 -9.22 18.19 13.92
C THR A 165 -10.60 17.59 13.66
N THR A 166 -10.69 16.46 12.95
CA THR A 166 -11.97 15.88 12.49
C THR A 166 -12.85 15.37 13.63
N VAL A 167 -12.49 15.74 14.86
CA VAL A 167 -13.29 15.63 16.05
C VAL A 167 -13.85 17.04 16.31
N PRO A 168 -15.08 17.36 15.85
CA PRO A 168 -15.82 18.46 16.45
C PRO A 168 -15.74 18.31 17.98
N PRO A 169 -15.47 19.38 18.75
CA PRO A 169 -15.50 19.30 20.20
C PRO A 169 -16.81 18.61 20.64
N GLY A 170 -16.71 17.44 21.27
CA GLY A 170 -17.86 16.63 21.70
C GLY A 170 -18.23 15.39 20.85
N SER A 171 -17.51 15.04 19.76
CA SER A 171 -17.87 13.87 18.94
C SER A 171 -17.46 12.50 19.51
N GLY A 172 -16.66 12.48 20.59
CA GLY A 172 -16.20 11.24 21.24
C GLY A 172 -15.21 10.39 20.44
N ASN A 173 -14.81 10.84 19.23
CA ASN A 173 -13.87 10.11 18.39
C ASN A 173 -12.41 10.38 18.80
N PRO A 174 -11.51 9.38 18.73
CA PRO A 174 -10.08 9.60 18.85
C PRO A 174 -9.57 10.38 17.64
N ASP A 175 -8.56 11.22 17.85
CA ASP A 175 -7.86 11.86 16.74
C ASP A 175 -6.92 10.83 16.07
N LEU A 176 -7.39 10.27 14.94
CA LEU A 176 -6.67 9.34 14.08
C LEU A 176 -5.99 10.03 12.89
N GLY A 177 -5.87 11.36 12.93
CA GLY A 177 -5.23 12.14 11.88
C GLY A 177 -6.12 12.40 10.66
N PRO A 178 -5.60 13.18 9.70
CA PRO A 178 -6.37 13.78 8.61
C PRO A 178 -6.85 12.78 7.55
N ASN A 179 -6.16 11.65 7.46
CA ASN A 179 -6.37 10.65 6.41
C ASN A 179 -7.38 9.57 6.81
N VAL A 180 -7.93 9.67 8.01
CA VAL A 180 -9.01 8.82 8.50
C VAL A 180 -10.31 9.60 8.48
N THR A 181 -11.31 9.09 7.78
CA THR A 181 -12.67 9.60 7.83
C THR A 181 -13.54 8.61 8.60
N ILE A 182 -14.24 9.07 9.63
CA ILE A 182 -15.17 8.26 10.42
C ILE A 182 -16.58 8.73 10.12
N PHE A 183 -17.39 7.87 9.52
CA PHE A 183 -18.79 8.10 9.22
C PHE A 183 -19.68 7.60 10.35
N ASP A 184 -20.68 8.41 10.71
CA ASP A 184 -21.69 8.08 11.72
C ASP A 184 -23.07 8.08 11.04
N PRO A 185 -24.05 7.25 11.48
CA PRO A 185 -25.37 7.19 10.87
C PRO A 185 -26.16 8.51 10.89
N SER A 186 -25.78 9.46 11.77
CA SER A 186 -26.35 10.81 11.81
C SER A 186 -25.85 11.73 10.68
N MET A 187 -24.77 11.38 9.99
CA MET A 187 -24.27 12.15 8.85
C MET A 187 -25.22 11.99 7.64
N SER A 188 -25.38 13.05 6.84
CA SER A 188 -26.18 12.95 5.63
C SER A 188 -25.53 11.99 4.63
N GLN A 189 -26.35 11.18 3.96
CA GLN A 189 -25.89 10.24 2.92
C GLN A 189 -25.12 10.97 1.82
N SER A 190 -25.55 12.16 1.42
CA SER A 190 -24.87 12.98 0.41
C SER A 190 -23.47 13.40 0.83
N ALA A 191 -23.25 13.73 2.11
CA ALA A 191 -21.93 14.08 2.62
C ALA A 191 -21.00 12.85 2.66
N ILE A 192 -21.51 11.70 3.10
CA ILE A 192 -20.75 10.44 3.07
C ILE A 192 -20.37 10.10 1.64
N GLN A 193 -21.34 10.06 0.72
CA GLN A 193 -21.11 9.74 -0.69
C GLN A 193 -20.13 10.73 -1.35
N SER A 194 -20.26 12.02 -1.09
CA SER A 194 -19.34 13.04 -1.62
C SER A 194 -17.90 12.77 -1.19
N ARG A 195 -17.69 12.37 0.08
CA ARG A 195 -16.35 12.03 0.58
C ARG A 195 -15.82 10.74 -0.03
N LEU A 196 -16.64 9.70 -0.17
CA LEU A 196 -16.28 8.45 -0.86
C LEU A 196 -15.81 8.76 -2.30
N ASN A 197 -16.62 9.50 -3.07
CA ASN A 197 -16.30 9.90 -4.44
C ASN A 197 -15.03 10.74 -4.52
N THR A 198 -14.83 11.66 -3.57
CA THR A 198 -13.62 12.51 -3.53
C THR A 198 -12.37 11.66 -3.37
N VAL A 199 -12.38 10.71 -2.43
CA VAL A 199 -11.22 9.81 -2.22
C VAL A 199 -11.03 8.89 -3.41
N PHE A 200 -12.09 8.30 -3.94
CA PHE A 200 -12.01 7.44 -5.13
C PHE A 200 -11.42 8.20 -6.33
N ASN A 201 -11.91 9.39 -6.66
CA ASN A 201 -11.41 10.18 -7.79
C ASN A 201 -9.93 10.56 -7.64
N GLN A 202 -9.44 10.73 -6.41
CA GLN A 202 -8.02 10.96 -6.14
C GLN A 202 -7.19 9.69 -6.29
N GLN A 203 -7.77 8.53 -5.97
CA GLN A 203 -7.03 7.28 -5.81
C GLN A 203 -7.19 6.29 -6.95
N VAL A 204 -8.17 6.46 -7.84
CA VAL A 204 -8.52 5.46 -8.87
C VAL A 204 -7.34 5.12 -9.79
N ALA A 205 -6.53 6.10 -10.17
CA ALA A 205 -5.33 5.92 -10.99
C ALA A 205 -4.01 6.21 -10.24
N ASN A 206 -4.06 6.35 -8.90
CA ASN A 206 -2.92 6.79 -8.10
C ASN A 206 -2.05 5.63 -7.60
N GLN A 207 -1.59 4.81 -8.53
CA GLN A 207 -0.89 3.56 -8.23
C GLN A 207 0.39 3.76 -7.41
N PHE A 208 1.18 4.80 -7.68
CA PHE A 208 2.47 5.02 -7.01
C PHE A 208 2.53 6.30 -6.15
N GLY A 209 1.40 6.96 -5.90
CA GLY A 209 1.37 8.15 -5.07
C GLY A 209 1.50 7.87 -3.56
N ASN A 210 1.67 8.96 -2.82
CA ASN A 210 1.86 8.93 -1.36
C ASN A 210 0.55 9.02 -0.56
N ALA A 211 -0.56 9.36 -1.22
CA ALA A 211 -1.85 9.49 -0.55
C ALA A 211 -2.34 8.12 -0.07
N ARG A 212 -2.90 8.10 1.15
CA ARG A 212 -3.39 6.94 1.88
C ARG A 212 -4.67 7.33 2.58
N TYR A 213 -5.70 6.47 2.59
CA TYR A 213 -6.98 6.78 3.23
C TYR A 213 -7.57 5.58 3.96
N ALA A 214 -8.21 5.85 5.11
CA ALA A 214 -9.10 4.91 5.78
C ALA A 214 -10.49 5.53 5.92
N LEU A 215 -11.50 4.83 5.42
CA LEU A 215 -12.89 5.22 5.36
C LEU A 215 -13.67 4.27 6.28
N LEU A 216 -13.94 4.75 7.50
CA LEU A 216 -14.40 3.94 8.61
C LEU A 216 -15.87 4.23 8.92
N PHE A 217 -16.70 3.21 9.07
CA PHE A 217 -18.14 3.35 9.29
C PHE A 217 -18.49 2.87 10.70
N LYS A 218 -19.06 3.73 11.54
CA LYS A 218 -19.59 3.33 12.85
C LYS A 218 -20.76 2.33 12.69
N PRO A 219 -21.08 1.55 13.75
CA PRO A 219 -22.26 0.70 13.75
C PRO A 219 -23.53 1.45 13.31
N GLY A 220 -24.29 0.87 12.39
CA GLY A 220 -25.48 1.48 11.79
C GLY A 220 -25.70 1.06 10.34
N SER A 221 -26.64 1.72 9.66
CA SER A 221 -26.98 1.44 8.27
C SER A 221 -26.78 2.67 7.39
N TYR A 222 -26.23 2.47 6.21
CA TYR A 222 -25.85 3.53 5.26
C TYR A 222 -26.36 3.17 3.86
N ASN A 223 -26.87 4.16 3.11
CA ASN A 223 -27.27 3.98 1.71
C ASN A 223 -26.23 4.70 0.83
N VAL A 224 -25.13 4.03 0.51
CA VAL A 224 -23.97 4.61 -0.18
C VAL A 224 -23.30 3.60 -1.10
N ASP A 225 -22.58 4.10 -2.09
CA ASP A 225 -21.73 3.34 -3.01
C ASP A 225 -20.26 3.69 -2.74
N ALA A 226 -19.46 2.71 -2.31
CA ALA A 226 -18.05 2.87 -2.01
C ALA A 226 -17.20 2.12 -3.03
N ASN A 227 -16.87 2.78 -4.15
CA ASN A 227 -15.83 2.31 -5.06
C ASN A 227 -14.43 2.58 -4.46
N VAL A 228 -13.59 1.55 -4.40
CA VAL A 228 -12.33 1.55 -3.66
C VAL A 228 -11.15 1.63 -4.62
N GLY A 229 -10.47 2.78 -4.64
CA GLY A 229 -9.24 3.01 -5.41
C GLY A 229 -7.97 2.54 -4.71
N PHE A 230 -6.81 2.89 -5.26
CA PHE A 230 -5.51 2.57 -4.65
C PHE A 230 -5.37 3.13 -3.23
N PHE A 231 -4.60 2.44 -2.40
CA PHE A 231 -4.29 2.79 -1.02
C PHE A 231 -5.46 3.27 -0.16
N THR A 232 -6.61 2.64 -0.34
CA THR A 232 -7.85 2.97 0.35
C THR A 232 -8.34 1.74 1.10
N GLN A 233 -8.58 1.91 2.39
CA GLN A 233 -9.29 0.94 3.22
C GLN A 233 -10.72 1.43 3.44
N VAL A 234 -11.70 0.57 3.18
CA VAL A 234 -13.09 0.75 3.63
C VAL A 234 -13.36 -0.27 4.72
N ALA A 235 -13.77 0.18 5.92
CA ALA A 235 -14.00 -0.74 7.02
C ALA A 235 -15.17 -0.36 7.93
N GLY A 236 -15.83 -1.36 8.49
CA GLY A 236 -16.81 -1.21 9.56
C GLY A 236 -16.14 -1.22 10.94
N LEU A 237 -16.61 -0.35 11.83
CA LEU A 237 -16.19 -0.24 13.24
C LEU A 237 -17.09 -1.05 14.18
N GLY A 238 -17.75 -2.10 13.67
CA GLY A 238 -18.56 -3.02 14.47
C GLY A 238 -17.75 -4.20 14.99
N LEU A 239 -18.13 -4.76 16.14
CA LEU A 239 -17.50 -6.01 16.63
C LEU A 239 -17.77 -7.19 15.69
N THR A 240 -18.89 -7.20 14.97
CA THR A 240 -19.27 -8.15 13.91
C THR A 240 -19.60 -7.39 12.61
N PRO A 241 -19.54 -8.02 11.43
CA PRO A 241 -19.79 -7.33 10.16
C PRO A 241 -21.19 -6.74 10.08
N ASP A 242 -22.20 -7.48 10.54
CA ASP A 242 -23.60 -7.06 10.50
C ASP A 242 -23.95 -5.85 11.39
N ALA A 243 -23.04 -5.43 12.27
CA ALA A 243 -23.21 -4.20 13.02
C ALA A 243 -23.09 -2.95 12.12
N VAL A 244 -22.47 -3.06 10.94
CA VAL A 244 -22.33 -1.99 9.94
C VAL A 244 -22.87 -2.48 8.61
N ASN A 245 -24.01 -1.93 8.19
CA ASN A 245 -24.66 -2.34 6.95
C ASN A 245 -24.63 -1.25 5.88
N ILE A 246 -24.11 -1.59 4.71
CA ILE A 246 -24.17 -0.76 3.50
C ILE A 246 -25.29 -1.29 2.61
N ASN A 247 -26.39 -0.56 2.47
CA ASN A 247 -27.41 -0.79 1.44
C ASN A 247 -26.95 -0.08 0.16
N GLY A 248 -26.18 -0.78 -0.65
CA GLY A 248 -25.32 -0.19 -1.66
C GLY A 248 -24.17 -1.15 -1.94
N ALA A 249 -23.03 -0.65 -2.38
CA ALA A 249 -21.90 -1.48 -2.77
C ALA A 249 -20.61 -1.06 -2.06
N VAL A 250 -19.71 -2.01 -1.82
CA VAL A 250 -18.32 -1.76 -1.42
C VAL A 250 -17.45 -2.56 -2.37
N HIS A 251 -17.03 -1.89 -3.44
CA HIS A 251 -16.59 -2.55 -4.65
C HIS A 251 -15.29 -2.00 -5.21
N ALA A 252 -14.68 -2.75 -6.11
CA ALA A 252 -13.52 -2.33 -6.88
C ALA A 252 -13.72 -2.70 -8.35
N GLU A 253 -13.49 -1.72 -9.22
CA GLU A 253 -13.66 -1.80 -10.67
C GLU A 253 -12.32 -1.73 -11.41
N ALA A 254 -12.28 -2.26 -12.64
CA ALA A 254 -11.09 -2.25 -13.48
C ALA A 254 -11.17 -1.26 -14.66
N ASP A 255 -12.18 -0.39 -14.67
CA ASP A 255 -12.46 0.58 -15.73
C ASP A 255 -11.51 1.78 -15.78
N TRP A 256 -10.52 1.87 -14.89
CA TRP A 256 -9.64 3.05 -14.81
C TRP A 256 -8.63 3.13 -15.96
N TRP A 257 -8.46 2.05 -16.73
CA TRP A 257 -7.65 2.07 -17.94
C TRP A 257 -8.35 2.85 -19.06
N PRO A 258 -7.66 3.81 -19.69
CA PRO A 258 -8.26 4.62 -20.76
C PRO A 258 -8.57 3.81 -22.03
N ASP A 259 -8.05 2.59 -22.16
CA ASP A 259 -8.26 1.70 -23.30
C ASP A 259 -9.55 0.85 -23.20
N GLY A 260 -10.27 0.92 -22.08
CA GLY A 260 -11.50 0.16 -21.86
C GLY A 260 -11.28 -1.35 -21.70
N SER A 261 -10.06 -1.79 -21.42
CA SER A 261 -9.70 -3.22 -21.32
C SER A 261 -10.29 -3.95 -20.12
N GLN A 262 -10.82 -3.23 -19.13
CA GLN A 262 -11.28 -3.80 -17.84
C GLN A 262 -10.18 -4.63 -17.16
N ASN A 263 -8.92 -4.24 -17.37
CA ASN A 263 -7.77 -4.99 -16.89
C ASN A 263 -7.53 -4.75 -15.38
N ALA A 264 -7.87 -5.73 -14.55
CA ALA A 264 -7.67 -5.67 -13.11
C ALA A 264 -6.26 -6.08 -12.66
N THR A 265 -5.33 -6.43 -13.57
CA THR A 265 -3.97 -6.93 -13.19
C THR A 265 -3.14 -5.95 -12.37
N GLN A 266 -3.57 -4.68 -12.27
CA GLN A 266 -2.93 -3.66 -11.44
C GLN A 266 -3.82 -3.13 -10.31
N ASN A 267 -4.99 -3.72 -10.05
CA ASN A 267 -5.87 -3.31 -8.97
C ASN A 267 -5.37 -3.77 -7.60
N PHE A 268 -4.29 -3.13 -7.13
CA PHE A 268 -3.58 -3.46 -5.89
C PHE A 268 -3.98 -2.59 -4.70
N TRP A 269 -3.36 -2.89 -3.55
CA TRP A 269 -3.21 -2.05 -2.36
C TRP A 269 -4.51 -1.39 -1.87
N ARG A 270 -5.56 -2.18 -1.64
CA ARG A 270 -6.85 -1.69 -1.15
C ARG A 270 -7.49 -2.70 -0.24
N SER A 271 -8.45 -2.34 0.59
CA SER A 271 -9.10 -3.35 1.44
C SER A 271 -10.54 -3.03 1.76
N ALA A 272 -11.33 -4.09 1.95
CA ALA A 272 -12.66 -4.05 2.50
C ALA A 272 -12.71 -4.95 3.74
N GLU A 273 -13.17 -4.41 4.87
CA GLU A 273 -13.14 -5.15 6.14
C GLU A 273 -14.34 -4.91 7.06
N GLY A 274 -14.92 -5.97 7.61
CA GLY A 274 -15.73 -5.86 8.83
C GLY A 274 -17.09 -5.18 8.67
N LEU A 275 -17.73 -5.31 7.50
CA LEU A 275 -19.04 -4.73 7.21
C LEU A 275 -19.94 -5.70 6.42
N SER A 276 -21.25 -5.51 6.51
CA SER A 276 -22.22 -6.17 5.62
C SER A 276 -22.57 -5.27 4.44
N VAL A 277 -22.75 -5.87 3.27
CA VAL A 277 -23.18 -5.20 2.04
C VAL A 277 -24.47 -5.84 1.56
N THR A 278 -25.45 -5.01 1.23
CA THR A 278 -26.70 -5.41 0.55
C THR A 278 -26.71 -4.74 -0.83
N PRO A 279 -26.14 -5.39 -1.87
CA PRO A 279 -25.94 -4.80 -3.18
C PRO A 279 -27.27 -4.50 -3.89
N PRO A 280 -27.44 -3.32 -4.49
CA PRO A 280 -28.55 -3.06 -5.40
C PRO A 280 -28.53 -4.08 -6.54
N GLY A 281 -29.65 -4.77 -6.77
CA GLY A 281 -29.72 -5.84 -7.78
C GLY A 281 -29.05 -7.16 -7.39
N GLY A 282 -28.50 -7.27 -6.17
CA GLY A 282 -28.03 -8.53 -5.58
C GLY A 282 -26.64 -9.01 -6.04
N LEU A 283 -25.84 -8.17 -6.70
CA LEU A 283 -24.46 -8.47 -7.09
C LEU A 283 -23.53 -7.34 -6.65
N ASP A 284 -22.50 -7.68 -5.86
CA ASP A 284 -21.35 -6.81 -5.60
C ASP A 284 -20.16 -7.21 -6.48
N ARG A 285 -19.12 -6.38 -6.52
CA ARG A 285 -17.90 -6.68 -7.31
C ARG A 285 -16.62 -6.33 -6.58
N TRP A 286 -15.65 -7.24 -6.62
CA TRP A 286 -14.31 -7.02 -6.09
C TRP A 286 -13.27 -7.44 -7.15
N ALA A 287 -13.21 -6.68 -8.25
CA ALA A 287 -12.30 -6.93 -9.36
C ALA A 287 -10.88 -6.44 -9.02
N VAL A 288 -10.10 -7.31 -8.40
CA VAL A 288 -8.78 -6.96 -7.83
C VAL A 288 -7.68 -7.91 -8.27
N SER A 289 -6.43 -7.53 -7.98
CA SER A 289 -5.28 -8.44 -8.02
C SER A 289 -4.66 -8.61 -6.62
N GLN A 290 -3.34 -8.67 -6.49
CA GLN A 290 -2.64 -8.91 -5.22
C GLN A 290 -2.79 -7.73 -4.22
N ALA A 291 -2.55 -8.01 -2.92
CA ALA A 291 -2.65 -7.05 -1.81
C ALA A 291 -3.99 -6.29 -1.72
N ALA A 292 -5.08 -6.99 -2.03
CA ALA A 292 -6.44 -6.46 -1.99
C ALA A 292 -7.38 -7.28 -1.08
N PRO A 293 -7.09 -7.39 0.23
CA PRO A 293 -7.81 -8.32 1.11
C PRO A 293 -9.30 -7.96 1.28
N TYR A 294 -10.14 -9.00 1.22
CA TYR A 294 -11.58 -8.94 1.49
C TYR A 294 -11.91 -9.75 2.75
N ARG A 295 -11.92 -9.10 3.92
CA ARG A 295 -11.93 -9.77 5.22
C ARG A 295 -13.19 -9.49 6.02
N ARG A 296 -13.73 -10.52 6.68
CA ARG A 296 -14.80 -10.30 7.66
C ARG A 296 -15.99 -9.55 7.05
N MET A 297 -16.32 -9.89 5.81
CA MET A 297 -17.41 -9.26 5.07
C MET A 297 -18.66 -10.12 5.15
N HIS A 298 -19.83 -9.51 5.04
CA HIS A 298 -21.08 -10.22 4.84
C HIS A 298 -21.81 -9.67 3.62
N VAL A 299 -21.69 -10.32 2.47
CA VAL A 299 -22.40 -9.92 1.25
C VAL A 299 -23.73 -10.65 1.21
N ARG A 300 -24.82 -9.89 1.32
CA ARG A 300 -26.21 -10.36 1.23
C ARG A 300 -26.64 -10.43 -0.23
N GLY A 301 -25.91 -11.23 -1.01
CA GLY A 301 -26.03 -11.33 -2.45
C GLY A 301 -24.89 -12.13 -3.07
N ASN A 302 -24.70 -11.95 -4.38
CA ASN A 302 -23.61 -12.53 -5.16
C ASN A 302 -22.38 -11.62 -5.12
N LEU A 303 -21.22 -12.17 -5.49
CA LEU A 303 -19.97 -11.42 -5.61
C LEU A 303 -19.23 -11.81 -6.89
N ALA A 304 -18.97 -10.85 -7.77
CA ALA A 304 -18.07 -11.02 -8.91
C ALA A 304 -16.64 -10.64 -8.52
N LEU A 305 -15.66 -11.47 -8.90
CA LEU A 305 -14.24 -11.20 -8.63
C LEU A 305 -13.50 -10.65 -9.84
N SER A 306 -14.18 -10.43 -10.97
CA SER A 306 -13.60 -9.86 -12.18
C SER A 306 -14.56 -8.90 -12.83
N ASP A 307 -14.01 -7.99 -13.63
CA ASP A 307 -14.75 -7.00 -14.41
C ASP A 307 -14.77 -7.32 -15.93
N GLY A 308 -14.40 -8.55 -16.32
CA GLY A 308 -14.40 -9.01 -17.72
C GLY A 308 -13.01 -9.06 -18.37
N GLY A 309 -12.10 -8.16 -18.01
CA GLY A 309 -10.69 -8.19 -18.45
C GLY A 309 -9.80 -9.14 -17.64
N TRP A 310 -8.48 -9.07 -17.78
CA TRP A 310 -7.54 -9.91 -17.02
C TRP A 310 -7.56 -9.57 -15.51
N SER A 311 -7.40 -10.57 -14.64
CA SER A 311 -7.38 -10.37 -13.19
C SER A 311 -6.49 -11.43 -12.50
N SER A 312 -5.73 -11.01 -11.48
CA SER A 312 -4.70 -11.84 -10.82
C SER A 312 -4.77 -11.72 -9.29
N GLY A 313 -5.99 -11.83 -8.77
CA GLY A 313 -6.27 -11.91 -7.34
C GLY A 313 -5.89 -13.28 -6.76
N GLY A 314 -6.27 -13.57 -5.54
CA GLY A 314 -6.80 -12.65 -4.55
C GLY A 314 -7.04 -13.37 -3.24
N TRP A 315 -7.42 -12.59 -2.23
CA TRP A 315 -7.53 -13.05 -0.86
C TRP A 315 -8.90 -12.73 -0.27
N MET A 316 -9.57 -13.78 0.24
CA MET A 316 -10.77 -13.65 1.04
C MET A 316 -10.65 -14.48 2.32
N SER A 317 -11.01 -13.90 3.46
CA SER A 317 -11.01 -14.66 4.72
C SER A 317 -12.08 -14.21 5.69
N ASP A 318 -12.58 -15.14 6.50
CA ASP A 318 -13.55 -14.85 7.57
C ASP A 318 -14.85 -14.19 7.05
N THR A 319 -15.21 -14.48 5.79
CA THR A 319 -16.26 -13.77 5.05
C THR A 319 -17.45 -14.69 4.78
N LYS A 320 -18.65 -14.12 4.78
CA LYS A 320 -19.89 -14.78 4.37
C LYS A 320 -20.42 -14.14 3.09
N ILE A 321 -20.63 -14.95 2.06
CA ILE A 321 -21.33 -14.56 0.83
C ILE A 321 -22.59 -15.41 0.76
N ASP A 322 -23.77 -14.80 0.87
CA ASP A 322 -25.05 -15.52 0.88
C ASP A 322 -25.34 -16.19 -0.47
N GLY A 323 -24.94 -15.53 -1.57
CA GLY A 323 -25.14 -15.99 -2.93
C GLY A 323 -23.94 -16.72 -3.52
N GLN A 324 -23.83 -16.64 -4.85
CA GLN A 324 -22.75 -17.23 -5.61
C GLN A 324 -21.56 -16.27 -5.74
N ILE A 325 -20.35 -16.79 -5.57
CA ILE A 325 -19.15 -16.13 -6.06
C ILE A 325 -18.90 -16.51 -7.52
N GLN A 326 -18.63 -15.51 -8.34
CA GLN A 326 -18.22 -15.65 -9.73
C GLN A 326 -16.75 -15.26 -9.85
N SER A 327 -15.87 -16.25 -10.03
CA SER A 327 -14.43 -15.96 -10.20
C SER A 327 -14.15 -15.18 -11.49
N GLY A 328 -14.99 -15.39 -12.51
CA GLY A 328 -14.78 -14.85 -13.85
C GLY A 328 -13.38 -15.18 -14.38
N SER A 329 -12.64 -14.15 -14.82
CA SER A 329 -11.32 -14.28 -15.42
C SER A 329 -10.17 -14.49 -14.42
N GLN A 330 -10.44 -14.50 -13.11
CA GLN A 330 -9.42 -14.59 -12.06
C GLN A 330 -8.50 -15.78 -12.28
N GLN A 331 -7.21 -15.49 -12.50
CA GLN A 331 -6.17 -16.50 -12.71
C GLN A 331 -6.11 -17.48 -11.54
N GLN A 332 -6.11 -16.96 -10.33
CA GLN A 332 -6.08 -17.73 -9.09
C GLN A 332 -6.87 -17.02 -7.99
N TRP A 333 -7.17 -17.71 -6.91
CA TRP A 333 -7.80 -17.12 -5.72
C TRP A 333 -7.63 -18.03 -4.51
N ILE A 334 -7.51 -17.46 -3.30
CA ILE A 334 -7.65 -18.20 -2.04
C ILE A 334 -8.79 -17.64 -1.19
N THR A 335 -9.65 -18.55 -0.71
CA THR A 335 -10.70 -18.27 0.27
C THR A 335 -10.54 -19.16 1.49
N ARG A 336 -10.39 -18.58 2.69
CA ARG A 336 -10.27 -19.37 3.93
C ARG A 336 -11.25 -18.99 5.03
N ASN A 337 -11.65 -19.96 5.84
CA ASN A 337 -12.55 -19.75 6.99
C ASN A 337 -13.81 -18.93 6.62
N SER A 338 -14.39 -19.21 5.47
CA SER A 338 -15.52 -18.46 4.94
C SER A 338 -16.76 -19.33 4.78
N GLN A 339 -17.89 -18.69 4.52
CA GLN A 339 -19.15 -19.34 4.18
C GLN A 339 -19.64 -18.82 2.83
N LEU A 340 -19.82 -19.71 1.87
CA LEU A 340 -20.24 -19.37 0.52
C LEU A 340 -21.59 -20.03 0.23
N GLY A 341 -22.51 -19.33 -0.42
CA GLY A 341 -23.70 -19.95 -0.99
C GLY A 341 -23.32 -20.95 -2.10
N SER A 342 -22.48 -20.50 -3.04
CA SER A 342 -21.79 -21.38 -3.99
C SER A 342 -20.59 -20.68 -4.64
N TRP A 343 -19.80 -21.42 -5.42
CA TRP A 343 -18.71 -20.90 -6.23
C TRP A 343 -18.90 -21.31 -7.70
N SER A 344 -18.57 -20.41 -8.62
CA SER A 344 -18.55 -20.68 -10.05
C SER A 344 -17.32 -20.07 -10.72
N GLY A 345 -16.81 -20.77 -11.73
CA GLY A 345 -15.65 -20.34 -12.51
C GLY A 345 -14.32 -20.80 -11.92
N SER A 346 -13.32 -20.85 -12.79
CA SER A 346 -11.93 -21.17 -12.44
C SER A 346 -11.05 -20.85 -13.62
N ASN A 347 -9.82 -20.41 -13.36
CA ASN A 347 -8.77 -20.39 -14.36
C ASN A 347 -7.66 -21.39 -14.02
N TRP A 348 -6.62 -21.01 -13.26
CA TRP A 348 -5.45 -21.87 -13.02
C TRP A 348 -5.40 -22.49 -11.62
N ASN A 349 -5.77 -21.76 -10.56
CA ASN A 349 -5.58 -22.24 -9.19
C ASN A 349 -6.57 -21.59 -8.21
N GLN A 350 -7.70 -22.23 -7.90
CA GLN A 350 -8.63 -21.73 -6.87
C GLN A 350 -8.54 -22.61 -5.61
N VAL A 351 -8.21 -22.01 -4.48
CA VAL A 351 -7.89 -22.71 -3.23
C VAL A 351 -8.87 -22.34 -2.13
N PHE A 352 -9.39 -23.35 -1.45
CA PHE A 352 -10.34 -23.21 -0.35
C PHE A 352 -9.83 -23.93 0.89
N VAL A 353 -9.78 -23.24 2.03
CA VAL A 353 -9.28 -23.82 3.30
C VAL A 353 -10.25 -23.52 4.43
N GLY A 354 -10.89 -24.54 5.00
CA GLY A 354 -11.89 -24.33 6.04
C GLY A 354 -13.11 -23.53 5.56
N THR A 355 -13.46 -23.62 4.28
CA THR A 355 -14.54 -22.84 3.69
C THR A 355 -15.77 -23.72 3.43
N SER A 356 -16.89 -23.41 4.08
CA SER A 356 -18.16 -24.12 3.83
C SER A 356 -18.81 -23.61 2.55
N GLY A 357 -19.41 -24.51 1.76
CA GLY A 357 -19.97 -24.17 0.44
C GLY A 357 -18.93 -24.06 -0.68
N ALA A 358 -17.65 -24.33 -0.38
CA ALA A 358 -16.62 -24.50 -1.40
C ALA A 358 -16.89 -25.74 -2.29
N PRO A 359 -16.48 -25.72 -3.56
CA PRO A 359 -16.55 -26.89 -4.42
C PRO A 359 -15.64 -28.01 -3.90
N ALA A 360 -15.96 -29.25 -4.23
CA ALA A 360 -15.09 -30.39 -3.90
C ALA A 360 -13.73 -30.26 -4.58
N ASN A 361 -12.69 -30.84 -3.97
CA ASN A 361 -11.36 -30.89 -4.57
C ASN A 361 -11.41 -31.65 -5.91
N SER A 362 -11.00 -30.99 -7.01
CA SER A 362 -11.11 -31.53 -8.37
C SER A 362 -9.90 -31.21 -9.25
N PHE A 363 -8.82 -30.65 -8.67
CA PHE A 363 -7.60 -30.37 -9.41
C PHE A 363 -7.11 -31.65 -10.15
N PRO A 364 -6.79 -31.58 -11.44
CA PRO A 364 -6.52 -30.37 -12.23
C PRO A 364 -7.73 -29.75 -12.96
N SER A 365 -8.91 -30.38 -12.98
CA SER A 365 -10.03 -29.92 -13.81
C SER A 365 -11.41 -30.15 -13.17
N PRO A 366 -12.15 -29.09 -12.81
CA PRO A 366 -11.65 -27.71 -12.66
C PRO A 366 -10.55 -27.64 -11.59
N PRO A 367 -9.61 -26.67 -11.66
CA PRO A 367 -8.47 -26.60 -10.75
C PRO A 367 -8.83 -26.04 -9.37
N TYR A 368 -9.63 -26.82 -8.64
CA TYR A 368 -10.03 -26.56 -7.27
C TYR A 368 -9.20 -27.40 -6.30
N THR A 369 -8.51 -26.71 -5.40
CA THR A 369 -7.86 -27.29 -4.21
C THR A 369 -8.71 -27.01 -2.99
N THR A 370 -9.30 -28.04 -2.38
CA THR A 370 -10.22 -27.85 -1.24
C THR A 370 -9.77 -28.64 -0.03
N ILE A 371 -9.55 -27.92 1.08
CA ILE A 371 -9.07 -28.45 2.34
C ILE A 371 -10.13 -28.14 3.40
N GLY A 372 -10.60 -29.18 4.09
CA GLY A 372 -11.78 -29.08 4.94
C GLY A 372 -11.63 -28.17 6.17
N GLN A 373 -10.40 -27.96 6.66
CA GLN A 373 -10.12 -27.18 7.86
C GLN A 373 -8.85 -26.36 7.71
N THR A 374 -8.83 -25.18 8.32
CA THR A 374 -7.65 -24.34 8.52
C THR A 374 -6.95 -24.77 9.81
N PRO A 375 -5.76 -25.42 9.76
CA PRO A 375 -5.22 -26.12 10.91
C PRO A 375 -4.86 -25.25 12.10
N VAL A 376 -4.32 -24.05 11.85
CA VAL A 376 -4.02 -23.06 12.88
C VAL A 376 -4.07 -21.66 12.27
N VAL A 377 -4.80 -20.74 12.89
CA VAL A 377 -4.89 -19.34 12.43
C VAL A 377 -5.42 -18.46 13.56
N ALA A 378 -5.02 -17.20 13.58
CA ALA A 378 -5.72 -16.14 14.28
C ALA A 378 -6.13 -15.09 13.24
N GLU A 379 -7.38 -14.62 13.28
CA GLU A 379 -7.81 -13.57 12.36
C GLU A 379 -7.12 -12.23 12.67
N LYS A 380 -7.04 -11.37 11.66
CA LYS A 380 -6.41 -10.05 11.77
C LYS A 380 -7.04 -9.19 12.87
N PRO A 381 -6.26 -8.46 13.70
CA PRO A 381 -6.83 -7.45 14.58
C PRO A 381 -7.51 -6.32 13.82
N TYR A 382 -8.56 -5.74 14.41
CA TYR A 382 -9.31 -4.64 13.79
C TYR A 382 -9.78 -3.60 14.82
N LEU A 383 -9.84 -2.35 14.38
CA LEU A 383 -10.40 -1.25 15.15
C LEU A 383 -11.93 -1.36 15.16
N TYR A 384 -12.56 -1.18 16.31
CA TYR A 384 -14.01 -1.12 16.43
C TYR A 384 -14.44 -0.16 17.56
N VAL A 385 -15.72 0.17 17.58
CA VAL A 385 -16.37 0.99 18.61
C VAL A 385 -17.36 0.10 19.35
N ASP A 386 -17.25 0.03 20.68
CA ASP A 386 -18.18 -0.73 21.50
C ASP A 386 -19.52 0.00 21.70
N SER A 387 -20.48 -0.67 22.35
CA SER A 387 -21.81 -0.11 22.59
C SER A 387 -21.82 1.12 23.52
N ALA A 388 -20.73 1.36 24.26
CA ALA A 388 -20.56 2.56 25.08
C ALA A 388 -19.88 3.71 24.31
N GLY A 389 -19.54 3.50 23.04
CA GLY A 389 -18.85 4.48 22.20
C GLY A 389 -17.34 4.50 22.37
N ALA A 390 -16.75 3.56 23.13
CA ALA A 390 -15.32 3.51 23.33
C ALA A 390 -14.61 2.78 22.18
N TYR A 391 -13.51 3.36 21.72
CA TYR A 391 -12.68 2.78 20.65
C TYR A 391 -11.73 1.74 21.22
N GLN A 392 -11.68 0.61 20.52
CA GLN A 392 -10.99 -0.60 20.93
C GLN A 392 -10.33 -1.23 19.70
N VAL A 393 -9.26 -1.98 19.90
CA VAL A 393 -8.75 -2.93 18.90
C VAL A 393 -9.09 -4.32 19.38
N PHE A 394 -9.91 -5.04 18.62
CA PHE A 394 -10.20 -6.44 18.88
C PHE A 394 -9.07 -7.31 18.33
N VAL A 395 -8.56 -8.21 19.17
CA VAL A 395 -7.51 -9.19 18.84
C VAL A 395 -8.14 -10.58 18.88
N PRO A 396 -8.49 -11.15 17.72
CA PRO A 396 -9.09 -12.48 17.64
C PRO A 396 -8.22 -13.57 18.27
N ALA A 397 -8.85 -14.52 18.94
CA ALA A 397 -8.18 -15.67 19.54
C ALA A 397 -7.60 -16.61 18.46
N LEU A 398 -6.54 -17.33 18.84
CA LEU A 398 -6.01 -18.44 18.04
C LEU A 398 -7.07 -19.54 17.92
N ARG A 399 -7.29 -20.05 16.72
CA ARG A 399 -8.15 -21.20 16.44
C ARG A 399 -7.34 -22.30 15.79
N THR A 400 -7.69 -23.55 16.10
CA THR A 400 -7.14 -24.73 15.43
C THR A 400 -8.25 -25.50 14.74
N ASN A 401 -7.90 -26.16 13.63
CA ASN A 401 -8.82 -26.97 12.82
C ASN A 401 -10.15 -26.26 12.52
N SER A 402 -10.05 -24.96 12.25
CA SER A 402 -11.20 -24.07 12.10
C SER A 402 -11.83 -24.19 10.71
N ALA A 403 -13.14 -23.94 10.64
CA ALA A 403 -13.87 -23.79 9.39
C ALA A 403 -15.00 -22.77 9.59
N GLY A 404 -15.36 -22.07 8.52
CA GLY A 404 -16.34 -21.00 8.53
C GLY A 404 -15.88 -19.76 9.33
N THR A 405 -16.75 -18.76 9.32
CA THR A 405 -16.45 -17.46 9.93
C THR A 405 -16.38 -17.52 11.45
N THR A 406 -15.55 -16.67 12.06
CA THR A 406 -15.40 -16.50 13.51
C THR A 406 -16.67 -15.99 14.19
N TRP A 407 -17.48 -15.25 13.42
CA TRP A 407 -18.62 -14.48 13.91
C TRP A 407 -19.97 -15.12 13.58
N ALA A 408 -19.98 -16.32 12.97
CA ALA A 408 -21.18 -17.05 12.60
C ALA A 408 -22.14 -17.30 13.79
N ASN A 409 -21.57 -17.51 14.98
CA ASN A 409 -22.31 -17.85 16.19
C ASN A 409 -22.33 -16.69 17.20
N GLY A 410 -22.29 -15.45 16.71
CA GLY A 410 -22.29 -14.24 17.53
C GLY A 410 -20.89 -13.63 17.67
N ASN A 411 -20.57 -13.11 18.85
CA ASN A 411 -19.30 -12.43 19.07
C ASN A 411 -18.12 -13.40 18.93
N PRO A 412 -17.08 -13.03 18.14
CA PRO A 412 -15.89 -13.86 18.02
C PRO A 412 -15.14 -13.93 19.37
N ALA A 413 -14.43 -15.03 19.60
CA ALA A 413 -13.53 -15.16 20.75
C ALA A 413 -12.27 -14.31 20.53
N GLY A 414 -11.81 -13.60 21.56
CA GLY A 414 -10.65 -12.72 21.50
C GLY A 414 -10.63 -11.71 22.64
N GLN A 415 -9.75 -10.72 22.53
CA GLN A 415 -9.56 -9.67 23.53
C GLN A 415 -9.75 -8.28 22.91
N SER A 416 -10.48 -7.40 23.59
CA SER A 416 -10.56 -5.98 23.24
C SER A 416 -9.52 -5.18 24.01
N LEU A 417 -8.64 -4.49 23.27
CA LEU A 417 -7.62 -3.61 23.83
C LEU A 417 -8.08 -2.14 23.68
N PRO A 418 -8.20 -1.37 24.78
CA PRO A 418 -8.58 0.04 24.71
C PRO A 418 -7.61 0.83 23.85
N ILE A 419 -8.13 1.76 23.05
CA ILE A 419 -7.28 2.59 22.19
C ILE A 419 -6.22 3.39 22.98
N GLY A 420 -6.47 3.70 24.26
CA GLY A 420 -5.48 4.32 25.15
C GLY A 420 -4.23 3.47 25.42
N THR A 421 -4.27 2.16 25.12
CA THR A 421 -3.10 1.26 25.16
C THR A 421 -2.24 1.36 23.90
N PHE A 422 -2.70 2.07 22.87
CA PHE A 422 -2.00 2.27 21.60
C PHE A 422 -1.35 3.65 21.57
N PHE A 423 -0.18 3.69 20.94
CA PHE A 423 0.39 4.92 20.40
C PHE A 423 -0.14 5.10 18.98
N VAL A 424 -0.84 6.21 18.75
CA VAL A 424 -1.42 6.54 17.44
C VAL A 424 -0.35 7.24 16.60
N VAL A 425 0.28 6.49 15.70
CA VAL A 425 1.34 6.99 14.82
C VAL A 425 0.71 7.76 13.67
N LYS A 426 1.10 9.03 13.50
CA LYS A 426 0.58 9.95 12.47
C LYS A 426 1.69 10.44 11.54
N PRO A 427 1.38 10.86 10.30
CA PRO A 427 2.38 11.41 9.39
C PRO A 427 3.24 12.47 10.07
N GLY A 428 4.57 12.37 9.90
CA GLY A 428 5.56 13.22 10.58
C GLY A 428 6.13 12.61 11.88
N GLU A 429 5.56 11.52 12.39
CA GLU A 429 6.09 10.84 13.57
C GLU A 429 7.46 10.22 13.32
N THR A 430 8.34 10.26 14.33
CA THR A 430 9.70 9.75 14.23
C THR A 430 9.79 8.30 14.70
N ALA A 431 10.68 7.51 14.07
CA ALA A 431 10.96 6.15 14.51
C ALA A 431 11.48 6.08 15.97
N ALA A 432 12.14 7.15 16.47
CA ALA A 432 12.57 7.25 17.87
C ALA A 432 11.38 7.23 18.83
N ASN A 433 10.35 8.04 18.55
CA ASN A 433 9.16 8.14 19.37
C ASN A 433 8.32 6.85 19.28
N ILE A 434 8.23 6.24 18.09
CA ILE A 434 7.58 4.94 17.92
C ILE A 434 8.25 3.89 18.82
N ASN A 435 9.59 3.80 18.78
CA ASN A 435 10.35 2.87 19.62
C ASN A 435 10.21 3.19 21.11
N ALA A 436 10.21 4.47 21.49
CA ALA A 436 10.00 4.89 22.88
C ALA A 436 8.61 4.46 23.39
N ALA A 437 7.57 4.57 22.55
CA ALA A 437 6.23 4.13 22.90
C ALA A 437 6.14 2.60 23.06
N LEU A 438 6.77 1.83 22.16
CA LEU A 438 6.87 0.38 22.27
C LEU A 438 7.58 -0.04 23.58
N ALA A 439 8.71 0.61 23.89
CA ALA A 439 9.46 0.40 25.12
C ALA A 439 8.65 0.77 26.38
N ALA A 440 7.78 1.77 26.28
CA ALA A 440 6.86 2.18 27.34
C ALA A 440 5.62 1.27 27.49
N GLY A 441 5.55 0.14 26.78
CA GLY A 441 4.45 -0.82 26.92
C GLY A 441 3.24 -0.54 26.00
N LYS A 442 3.34 0.41 25.05
CA LYS A 442 2.25 0.67 24.10
C LYS A 442 2.21 -0.34 22.96
N ASN A 443 1.03 -0.53 22.40
CA ASN A 443 0.81 -1.07 21.06
C ASN A 443 0.93 0.06 20.02
N LEU A 444 0.91 -0.24 18.72
CA LEU A 444 0.94 0.76 17.66
C LEU A 444 -0.33 0.71 16.81
N LEU A 445 -0.98 1.86 16.65
CA LEU A 445 -2.02 2.07 15.64
C LEU A 445 -1.45 3.05 14.62
N VAL A 446 -1.05 2.54 13.46
CA VAL A 446 -0.38 3.31 12.41
C VAL A 446 -1.42 3.86 11.46
N THR A 447 -1.67 5.16 11.52
CA THR A 447 -2.69 5.82 10.70
C THR A 447 -2.22 5.94 9.24
N PRO A 448 -3.13 6.16 8.26
CA PRO A 448 -2.77 6.14 6.85
C PRO A 448 -1.72 7.21 6.51
N GLY A 449 -0.58 6.79 5.96
CA GLY A 449 0.53 7.66 5.59
C GLY A 449 1.75 6.88 5.10
N VAL A 450 2.75 7.62 4.61
CA VAL A 450 4.08 7.10 4.24
C VAL A 450 5.11 7.63 5.25
N TYR A 451 5.83 6.73 5.89
CA TYR A 451 6.67 7.01 7.05
C TYR A 451 8.13 6.67 6.73
N ASN A 452 8.96 7.70 6.59
CA ASN A 452 10.40 7.53 6.38
C ASN A 452 11.10 7.23 7.71
N LEU A 453 11.74 6.07 7.81
CA LEU A 453 12.35 5.59 9.03
C LEU A 453 13.87 5.77 8.97
N ASN A 454 14.43 6.58 9.88
CA ASN A 454 15.88 6.75 10.03
C ASN A 454 16.51 5.76 11.02
N GLN A 455 15.70 4.95 11.70
CA GLN A 455 16.09 3.83 12.55
C GLN A 455 15.01 2.74 12.49
N THR A 456 15.40 1.49 12.76
CA THR A 456 14.51 0.33 12.75
C THR A 456 13.46 0.43 13.84
N ILE A 457 12.21 0.06 13.55
CA ILE A 457 11.16 -0.13 14.57
C ILE A 457 11.40 -1.47 15.27
N ASN A 458 11.57 -1.47 16.59
CA ASN A 458 11.92 -2.65 17.37
C ASN A 458 10.73 -3.12 18.22
N VAL A 459 10.07 -4.20 17.82
CA VAL A 459 8.98 -4.81 18.57
C VAL A 459 9.54 -5.91 19.47
N THR A 460 9.73 -5.59 20.75
CA THR A 460 10.42 -6.49 21.70
C THR A 460 9.52 -7.10 22.76
N ARG A 461 8.29 -6.59 22.94
CA ARG A 461 7.36 -7.05 23.97
C ARG A 461 6.39 -8.10 23.41
N ALA A 462 6.25 -9.22 24.12
CA ALA A 462 5.24 -10.22 23.83
C ALA A 462 3.82 -9.62 23.79
N GLY A 463 2.96 -10.15 22.92
CA GLY A 463 1.58 -9.70 22.77
C GLY A 463 1.42 -8.31 22.15
N THR A 464 2.48 -7.69 21.63
CA THR A 464 2.39 -6.37 21.00
C THR A 464 1.54 -6.43 19.73
N VAL A 465 0.60 -5.50 19.60
CA VAL A 465 -0.17 -5.29 18.37
C VAL A 465 0.39 -4.09 17.62
N VAL A 466 0.70 -4.27 16.34
CA VAL A 466 1.02 -3.23 15.38
C VAL A 466 -0.02 -3.31 14.26
N LEU A 467 -0.99 -2.41 14.29
CA LEU A 467 -2.09 -2.37 13.33
C LEU A 467 -1.98 -1.12 12.44
N GLY A 468 -1.82 -1.32 11.14
CA GLY A 468 -1.89 -0.28 10.13
C GLY A 468 -3.32 -0.07 9.62
N LEU A 469 -3.66 1.19 9.35
CA LEU A 469 -4.88 1.61 8.68
C LEU A 469 -4.55 2.18 7.30
N GLY A 470 -5.42 1.98 6.32
CA GLY A 470 -5.33 2.60 5.00
C GLY A 470 -4.00 2.36 4.29
N LEU A 471 -3.45 1.15 4.39
CA LEU A 471 -2.18 0.75 3.77
C LEU A 471 -1.01 1.64 4.22
N ALA A 472 -0.96 1.94 5.53
CA ALA A 472 0.15 2.65 6.15
C ALA A 472 1.50 2.01 5.74
N THR A 473 2.44 2.86 5.32
CA THR A 473 3.64 2.43 4.61
C THR A 473 4.90 2.84 5.35
N PHE A 474 5.78 1.90 5.68
CA PHE A 474 7.11 2.17 6.24
C PHE A 474 8.18 2.14 5.16
N VAL A 475 9.03 3.17 5.11
CA VAL A 475 10.13 3.31 4.15
C VAL A 475 11.46 3.45 4.91
N PRO A 476 12.28 2.39 5.02
CA PRO A 476 13.56 2.48 5.70
C PRO A 476 14.55 3.33 4.90
N GLN A 477 15.29 4.18 5.60
CA GLN A 477 16.36 5.01 5.04
C GLN A 477 17.73 4.43 5.39
N ASN A 478 18.75 4.72 4.60
CA ASN A 478 20.14 4.36 4.90
C ASN A 478 20.39 2.84 5.03
N GLY A 479 19.56 1.99 4.40
CA GLY A 479 19.78 0.55 4.33
C GLY A 479 19.49 -0.23 5.62
N ILE A 480 18.73 0.36 6.55
CA ILE A 480 18.28 -0.32 7.76
C ILE A 480 17.11 -1.28 7.48
N ALA A 481 16.82 -2.20 8.40
CA ALA A 481 15.52 -2.85 8.42
C ALA A 481 14.43 -1.85 8.82
N ALA A 482 13.25 -1.95 8.21
CA ALA A 482 12.11 -1.13 8.61
C ALA A 482 11.58 -1.57 9.98
N MET A 483 11.48 -2.89 10.21
CA MET A 483 11.00 -3.46 11.46
C MET A 483 11.72 -4.76 11.82
N THR A 484 11.99 -4.93 13.11
CA THR A 484 12.42 -6.19 13.71
C THR A 484 11.42 -6.58 14.80
N VAL A 485 11.11 -7.87 14.88
CA VAL A 485 10.34 -8.48 15.98
C VAL A 485 11.27 -9.40 16.75
N ALA A 486 11.31 -9.30 18.08
CA ALA A 486 12.08 -10.21 18.92
C ALA A 486 11.47 -11.63 18.93
N ASP A 487 12.21 -12.62 19.41
CA ASP A 487 11.74 -14.00 19.58
C ASP A 487 10.78 -14.10 20.79
N VAL A 488 9.58 -13.55 20.64
CA VAL A 488 8.59 -13.40 21.72
C VAL A 488 7.20 -13.82 21.25
N ASP A 489 6.38 -14.28 22.21
CA ASP A 489 5.02 -14.73 21.94
C ASP A 489 4.10 -13.62 21.43
N GLY A 490 3.15 -14.01 20.58
CA GLY A 490 1.86 -13.33 20.46
C GLY A 490 1.87 -11.97 19.78
N VAL A 491 2.95 -11.59 19.11
CA VAL A 491 2.97 -10.34 18.35
C VAL A 491 1.96 -10.43 17.20
N ARG A 492 1.28 -9.32 16.92
CA ARG A 492 0.37 -9.17 15.77
C ARG A 492 0.85 -8.01 14.92
N VAL A 493 1.30 -8.27 13.69
CA VAL A 493 1.65 -7.22 12.72
C VAL A 493 0.63 -7.29 11.59
N ALA A 494 -0.10 -6.20 11.37
CA ALA A 494 -1.25 -6.23 10.48
C ALA A 494 -1.41 -4.97 9.63
N GLY A 495 -1.76 -5.12 8.35
CA GLY A 495 -2.20 -4.02 7.48
C GLY A 495 -1.10 -3.00 7.13
N LEU A 496 0.13 -3.46 6.90
CA LEU A 496 1.29 -2.61 6.64
C LEU A 496 1.92 -2.93 5.29
N LEU A 497 2.37 -1.87 4.61
CA LEU A 497 3.28 -1.96 3.47
C LEU A 497 4.71 -1.58 3.90
N PHE A 498 5.67 -2.44 3.62
CA PHE A 498 7.10 -2.18 3.76
C PHE A 498 7.67 -1.86 2.37
N ASP A 499 7.97 -0.59 2.13
CA ASP A 499 8.40 -0.10 0.82
C ASP A 499 9.89 0.25 0.88
N ALA A 500 10.71 -0.39 0.05
CA ALA A 500 12.16 -0.30 0.15
C ALA A 500 12.68 1.11 -0.17
N GLY A 501 13.58 1.64 0.68
CA GLY A 501 14.35 2.83 0.37
C GLY A 501 15.39 2.62 -0.75
N THR A 502 15.97 3.71 -1.25
CA THR A 502 16.95 3.69 -2.35
C THR A 502 18.29 3.05 -1.97
N THR A 503 18.59 2.99 -0.68
CA THR A 503 19.76 2.28 -0.14
C THR A 503 19.38 0.83 0.17
N ASN A 504 20.17 -0.12 -0.33
CA ASN A 504 19.88 -1.54 -0.14
C ASN A 504 19.80 -1.92 1.34
N SER A 505 18.64 -2.40 1.76
CA SER A 505 18.43 -2.96 3.09
C SER A 505 18.77 -4.45 3.09
N PRO A 506 19.59 -4.98 4.01
CA PRO A 506 19.86 -6.42 4.08
C PRO A 506 18.59 -7.25 4.30
N VAL A 507 17.63 -6.69 5.02
CA VAL A 507 16.27 -7.21 5.22
C VAL A 507 15.31 -6.03 5.40
N LEU A 508 14.06 -6.09 4.91
CA LEU A 508 13.05 -5.05 5.23
C LEU A 508 12.34 -5.35 6.55
N MET A 509 11.93 -6.61 6.76
CA MET A 509 11.34 -7.08 8.02
C MET A 509 11.96 -8.40 8.47
N GLU A 510 12.32 -8.48 9.76
CA GLU A 510 12.84 -9.70 10.38
C GLU A 510 11.99 -10.09 11.61
N VAL A 511 11.52 -11.34 11.66
CA VAL A 511 10.72 -11.89 12.75
C VAL A 511 11.53 -12.93 13.51
N GLY A 512 11.93 -12.59 14.73
CA GLY A 512 12.95 -13.30 15.48
C GLY A 512 14.36 -12.96 14.97
N PRO A 513 15.36 -12.73 15.83
CA PRO A 513 16.75 -12.66 15.39
C PRO A 513 17.25 -14.01 14.85
N SER A 514 18.36 -14.00 14.09
CA SER A 514 19.02 -15.24 13.67
C SER A 514 19.35 -16.14 14.87
N GLY A 515 19.08 -17.45 14.74
CA GLY A 515 19.22 -18.43 15.82
C GLY A 515 18.04 -18.50 16.80
N SER A 516 16.92 -17.84 16.49
CA SER A 516 15.64 -18.06 17.17
C SER A 516 15.27 -19.55 17.18
N SER A 517 14.75 -20.01 18.32
CA SER A 517 14.43 -21.43 18.56
C SER A 517 13.37 -21.61 19.65
N ALA A 518 12.76 -20.50 20.11
CA ALA A 518 11.68 -20.58 21.08
C ALA A 518 10.41 -21.12 20.41
N ASN A 519 9.73 -22.04 21.10
CA ASN A 519 8.45 -22.56 20.64
C ASN A 519 7.31 -21.60 21.03
N HIS A 520 6.61 -21.09 20.01
CA HIS A 520 5.50 -20.14 20.16
C HIS A 520 4.13 -20.74 19.82
N ALA A 521 3.98 -22.07 19.73
CA ALA A 521 2.76 -22.72 19.26
C ALA A 521 1.47 -22.30 20.00
N ALA A 522 1.54 -22.02 21.31
CA ALA A 522 0.39 -21.62 22.11
C ALA A 522 -0.08 -20.17 21.85
N ASN A 523 0.84 -19.31 21.42
CA ASN A 523 0.56 -17.90 21.13
C ASN A 523 1.56 -17.39 20.07
N PRO A 524 1.40 -17.79 18.81
CA PRO A 524 2.38 -17.49 17.78
C PRO A 524 2.37 -16.02 17.42
N THR A 525 3.47 -15.53 16.86
CA THR A 525 3.46 -14.27 16.11
C THR A 525 2.65 -14.45 14.81
N VAL A 526 1.80 -13.48 14.50
CA VAL A 526 0.92 -13.52 13.31
C VAL A 526 1.13 -12.28 12.45
N LEU A 527 1.34 -12.49 11.16
CA LEU A 527 1.49 -11.47 10.14
C LEU A 527 0.26 -11.49 9.23
N SER A 528 -0.54 -10.42 9.20
CA SER A 528 -1.78 -10.37 8.42
C SER A 528 -1.83 -9.16 7.49
N ASP A 529 -2.01 -9.36 6.19
CA ASP A 529 -1.98 -8.24 5.22
C ASP A 529 -0.68 -7.44 5.33
N VAL A 530 0.44 -8.16 5.34
CA VAL A 530 1.79 -7.57 5.37
C VAL A 530 2.37 -7.63 3.97
N PHE A 531 2.65 -6.46 3.40
CA PHE A 531 3.04 -6.31 2.00
C PHE A 531 4.44 -5.72 1.88
N PHE A 532 5.13 -6.04 0.79
CA PHE A 532 6.48 -5.54 0.50
C PHE A 532 6.56 -5.04 -0.93
N ARG A 533 7.21 -3.90 -1.13
CA ARG A 533 7.47 -3.33 -2.45
C ARG A 533 8.92 -2.93 -2.59
N ILE A 534 9.54 -3.29 -3.72
CA ILE A 534 10.92 -2.95 -4.06
C ILE A 534 10.97 -2.41 -5.48
N GLY A 535 11.05 -1.09 -5.62
CA GLY A 535 10.86 -0.42 -6.92
C GLY A 535 9.45 0.17 -7.07
N GLY A 536 9.09 0.58 -8.29
CA GLY A 536 7.75 1.08 -8.58
C GLY A 536 7.62 2.57 -8.30
N ALA A 537 7.49 2.96 -7.03
CA ALA A 537 7.38 4.37 -6.65
C ALA A 537 8.72 5.11 -6.66
N ILE A 538 9.75 4.45 -6.12
CA ILE A 538 11.17 4.88 -6.09
C ILE A 538 12.06 3.69 -6.46
N ALA A 539 13.33 3.91 -6.78
CA ALA A 539 14.31 2.85 -7.07
C ALA A 539 14.75 2.10 -5.79
N GLY A 540 13.79 1.46 -5.11
CA GLY A 540 13.99 0.77 -3.85
C GLY A 540 14.84 -0.49 -4.00
N LYS A 541 15.62 -0.85 -2.97
CA LYS A 541 16.51 -2.03 -2.98
C LYS A 541 16.48 -2.78 -1.66
N ALA A 542 16.45 -4.10 -1.71
CA ALA A 542 16.58 -4.95 -0.52
C ALA A 542 17.16 -6.32 -0.88
N SER A 543 18.04 -6.87 -0.05
CA SER A 543 18.56 -8.22 -0.27
C SER A 543 17.51 -9.29 0.04
N VAL A 544 16.79 -9.15 1.16
CA VAL A 544 15.64 -9.99 1.54
C VAL A 544 14.47 -9.08 1.92
N SER A 545 13.25 -9.39 1.53
CA SER A 545 12.10 -8.59 1.97
C SER A 545 11.60 -9.01 3.33
N LEU A 546 11.30 -10.30 3.51
CA LEU A 546 10.85 -10.87 4.78
C LEU A 546 11.75 -12.03 5.20
N ARG A 547 12.29 -11.97 6.41
CA ARG A 547 12.96 -13.09 7.07
C ARG A 547 12.19 -13.52 8.31
N ILE A 548 11.86 -14.80 8.40
CA ILE A 548 11.17 -15.40 9.55
C ILE A 548 12.13 -16.40 10.19
N ASN A 549 12.66 -16.06 11.36
CA ASN A 549 13.51 -16.94 12.15
C ASN A 549 12.75 -17.60 13.31
N SER A 550 11.76 -16.92 13.91
CA SER A 550 10.94 -17.51 14.98
C SER A 550 10.11 -18.69 14.50
N ASP A 551 10.00 -19.71 15.34
CA ASP A 551 9.17 -20.87 15.08
C ASP A 551 7.68 -20.51 15.18
N ASN A 552 6.82 -21.32 14.57
CA ASN A 552 5.35 -21.27 14.68
C ASN A 552 4.70 -20.00 14.13
N VAL A 553 5.44 -19.10 13.48
CA VAL A 553 4.88 -17.87 12.89
C VAL A 553 3.77 -18.23 11.90
N ILE A 554 2.68 -17.49 11.97
CA ILE A 554 1.57 -17.60 11.02
C ILE A 554 1.61 -16.42 10.06
N GLY A 555 1.91 -16.69 8.80
CA GLY A 555 1.69 -15.76 7.70
C GLY A 555 0.28 -15.91 7.17
N ASP A 556 -0.47 -14.82 7.13
CA ASP A 556 -1.88 -14.82 6.77
C ASP A 556 -2.17 -13.69 5.79
N HIS A 557 -1.94 -13.98 4.50
CA HIS A 557 -1.87 -13.03 3.40
C HIS A 557 -0.64 -12.13 3.43
N ALA A 558 0.26 -12.37 2.48
CA ALA A 558 1.36 -11.48 2.17
C ALA A 558 1.56 -11.38 0.65
N TRP A 559 1.88 -10.17 0.19
CA TRP A 559 2.37 -9.93 -1.15
C TRP A 559 3.75 -9.32 -1.07
N ILE A 560 4.74 -10.04 -1.61
CA ILE A 560 6.15 -9.73 -1.52
C ILE A 560 6.63 -9.49 -2.95
N TRP A 561 6.70 -8.21 -3.36
CA TRP A 561 6.78 -7.83 -4.77
C TRP A 561 8.02 -6.98 -5.07
N ARG A 562 8.95 -7.55 -5.86
CA ARG A 562 9.93 -6.74 -6.59
C ARG A 562 9.21 -6.15 -7.80
N ALA A 563 9.19 -4.84 -7.92
CA ALA A 563 8.41 -4.18 -8.95
C ALA A 563 8.81 -4.57 -10.37
N ASP A 564 7.86 -4.97 -11.20
CA ASP A 564 8.00 -5.19 -12.64
C ASP A 564 7.62 -3.96 -13.49
N HIS A 565 6.88 -3.01 -12.90
CA HIS A 565 6.52 -1.73 -13.50
C HIS A 565 6.50 -0.61 -12.45
N GLY A 566 6.53 0.65 -12.91
CA GLY A 566 6.68 1.79 -12.01
C GLY A 566 6.78 3.14 -12.70
N ASN A 567 7.00 4.17 -11.88
CA ASN A 567 7.46 5.48 -12.31
C ASN A 567 8.77 5.38 -13.12
N ASN A 568 9.08 6.43 -13.89
CA ASN A 568 10.31 6.47 -14.68
C ASN A 568 11.56 6.22 -13.82
N ASN A 569 12.44 5.34 -14.29
CA ASN A 569 13.72 4.99 -13.66
C ASN A 569 13.63 4.37 -12.26
N THR A 570 12.50 3.72 -11.91
CA THR A 570 12.35 3.03 -10.61
C THR A 570 12.38 1.51 -10.71
N VAL A 571 12.35 0.95 -11.92
CA VAL A 571 12.31 -0.49 -12.18
C VAL A 571 13.30 -0.89 -13.25
N GLY A 572 13.97 -2.02 -13.03
CA GLY A 572 14.87 -2.68 -13.97
C GLY A 572 15.91 -3.55 -13.25
N TRP A 573 16.55 -4.45 -13.99
CA TRP A 573 17.46 -5.47 -13.45
C TRP A 573 18.55 -4.92 -12.51
N ASN A 574 19.09 -3.74 -12.82
CA ASN A 574 20.13 -3.08 -12.02
C ASN A 574 19.61 -1.87 -11.20
N ILE A 575 18.30 -1.61 -11.24
CA ILE A 575 17.66 -0.43 -10.63
C ILE A 575 17.04 -0.80 -9.29
N ASN A 576 16.03 -1.66 -9.27
CA ASN A 576 15.36 -2.13 -8.06
C ASN A 576 15.82 -3.54 -7.69
N THR A 577 17.12 -3.67 -7.44
CA THR A 577 17.75 -4.96 -7.16
C THR A 577 17.18 -5.60 -5.90
N ALA A 578 16.75 -6.85 -5.99
CA ALA A 578 16.36 -7.65 -4.85
C ALA A 578 16.65 -9.13 -5.05
N ALA A 579 17.38 -9.74 -4.11
CA ALA A 579 17.84 -11.11 -4.25
C ALA A 579 16.72 -12.11 -3.93
N ASN A 580 16.13 -12.05 -2.73
CA ASN A 580 15.08 -12.98 -2.30
C ASN A 580 13.87 -12.27 -1.71
N GLY A 581 12.68 -12.83 -1.92
CA GLY A 581 11.46 -12.31 -1.33
C GLY A 581 11.31 -12.74 0.12
N LEU A 582 11.10 -14.03 0.31
CA LEU A 582 10.88 -14.65 1.62
C LEU A 582 11.99 -15.65 1.96
N THR A 583 12.49 -15.59 3.19
CA THR A 583 13.33 -16.65 3.80
C THR A 583 12.71 -17.09 5.12
N VAL A 584 12.37 -18.37 5.23
CA VAL A 584 11.82 -18.99 6.44
C VAL A 584 12.85 -19.93 7.04
N ASN A 585 13.39 -19.56 8.20
CA ASN A 585 14.33 -20.37 8.97
C ASN A 585 13.66 -21.08 10.15
N GLY A 586 12.61 -20.49 10.73
CA GLY A 586 11.89 -21.08 11.86
C GLY A 586 11.10 -22.33 11.50
N ASP A 587 10.97 -23.23 12.45
CA ASP A 587 10.21 -24.47 12.35
C ASP A 587 8.71 -24.24 12.55
N ASN A 588 7.87 -25.13 12.01
CA ASN A 588 6.41 -25.12 12.19
C ASN A 588 5.72 -23.82 11.71
N VAL A 589 6.38 -23.04 10.86
CA VAL A 589 5.79 -21.86 10.23
C VAL A 589 4.66 -22.28 9.29
N THR A 590 3.54 -21.57 9.34
CA THR A 590 2.39 -21.80 8.46
C THR A 590 2.08 -20.54 7.68
N PHE A 591 1.90 -20.64 6.37
CA PHE A 591 1.53 -19.53 5.50
C PHE A 591 0.22 -19.83 4.76
N TYR A 592 -0.70 -18.87 4.76
CA TYR A 592 -1.90 -18.86 3.93
C TYR A 592 -1.83 -17.68 2.97
N GLY A 593 -2.08 -17.90 1.67
CA GLY A 593 -2.13 -16.81 0.70
C GLY A 593 -0.78 -16.12 0.53
N LEU A 594 0.22 -16.88 0.10
CA LEU A 594 1.57 -16.37 -0.13
C LEU A 594 1.77 -15.97 -1.60
N PHE A 595 1.96 -14.68 -1.86
CA PHE A 595 2.21 -14.13 -3.20
C PHE A 595 3.63 -13.55 -3.21
N VAL A 596 4.54 -14.06 -4.05
CA VAL A 596 5.94 -13.61 -4.09
C VAL A 596 6.44 -13.53 -5.52
N GLU A 597 6.92 -12.37 -5.97
CA GLU A 597 7.11 -12.11 -7.41
C GLU A 597 8.40 -11.34 -7.75
N HIS A 598 8.95 -11.71 -8.91
CA HIS A 598 10.00 -11.03 -9.68
C HIS A 598 11.38 -10.84 -9.05
N TYR A 599 11.73 -11.56 -7.99
CA TYR A 599 13.07 -11.49 -7.39
C TYR A 599 14.17 -12.04 -8.31
N GLN A 600 15.41 -11.57 -8.12
CA GLN A 600 16.54 -11.92 -8.98
C GLN A 600 17.15 -13.30 -8.65
N GLN A 601 16.86 -13.85 -7.47
CA GLN A 601 17.21 -15.20 -7.06
C GLN A 601 15.95 -15.98 -6.67
N TYR A 602 16.02 -16.83 -5.63
CA TYR A 602 14.86 -17.55 -5.12
C TYR A 602 13.78 -16.56 -4.64
N GLN A 603 12.54 -16.79 -5.05
CA GLN A 603 11.41 -15.97 -4.62
C GLN A 603 11.11 -16.29 -3.15
N THR A 604 11.01 -17.59 -2.83
CA THR A 604 10.83 -18.12 -1.48
C THR A 604 11.88 -19.19 -1.17
N VAL A 605 12.50 -19.10 0.00
CA VAL A 605 13.41 -20.13 0.57
C VAL A 605 12.85 -20.60 1.90
N TRP A 606 12.76 -21.92 2.07
CA TRP A 606 12.28 -22.57 3.28
C TRP A 606 13.34 -23.53 3.84
N ASN A 607 13.90 -23.16 4.99
CA ASN A 607 14.96 -23.86 5.68
C ASN A 607 14.46 -24.58 6.95
N GLY A 608 13.35 -24.12 7.55
CA GLY A 608 12.77 -24.72 8.75
C GLY A 608 11.94 -25.99 8.49
N GLU A 609 11.86 -26.85 9.49
CA GLU A 609 11.09 -28.11 9.48
C GLU A 609 9.58 -27.87 9.65
N ASN A 610 8.78 -28.85 9.22
CA ASN A 610 7.32 -28.89 9.37
C ASN A 610 6.58 -27.67 8.79
N GLY A 611 7.20 -26.99 7.82
CA GLY A 611 6.61 -25.84 7.16
C GLY A 611 5.35 -26.19 6.38
N ARG A 612 4.36 -25.29 6.40
CA ARG A 612 3.09 -25.48 5.66
C ARG A 612 2.72 -24.26 4.84
N THR A 613 2.38 -24.45 3.56
CA THR A 613 1.89 -23.37 2.69
C THR A 613 0.55 -23.74 2.07
N TYR A 614 -0.46 -22.91 2.28
CA TYR A 614 -1.78 -23.04 1.66
C TYR A 614 -1.98 -21.88 0.70
N PHE A 615 -2.02 -22.20 -0.59
CA PHE A 615 -1.93 -21.26 -1.69
C PHE A 615 -0.56 -20.60 -1.82
N TYR A 616 0.02 -20.71 -3.01
CA TYR A 616 1.19 -19.95 -3.44
C TYR A 616 0.97 -19.40 -4.84
N GLN A 617 1.31 -18.14 -5.06
CA GLN A 617 1.36 -17.55 -6.39
C GLN A 617 2.70 -16.86 -6.59
N ASN A 618 3.25 -17.04 -7.79
CA ASN A 618 4.51 -16.44 -8.19
C ASN A 618 4.52 -16.08 -9.68
N GLU A 619 5.21 -14.99 -9.98
CA GLU A 619 5.77 -14.70 -11.29
C GLU A 619 7.30 -14.58 -11.22
N MET A 620 7.98 -15.17 -12.19
CA MET A 620 9.43 -15.04 -12.38
C MET A 620 9.79 -13.59 -12.75
N PRO A 621 11.04 -13.13 -12.53
CA PRO A 621 11.43 -11.79 -12.98
C PRO A 621 11.30 -11.69 -14.49
N TYR A 622 10.67 -10.63 -15.00
CA TYR A 622 10.51 -10.44 -16.45
C TYR A 622 11.80 -9.97 -17.13
N ASP A 623 12.64 -9.32 -16.35
CA ASP A 623 13.76 -8.49 -16.79
C ASP A 623 15.18 -9.08 -16.69
N PRO A 624 15.43 -10.39 -16.53
CA PRO A 624 16.77 -10.93 -16.76
C PRO A 624 17.29 -10.54 -18.14
N PRO A 625 18.48 -9.91 -18.25
CA PRO A 625 18.98 -9.41 -19.53
C PRO A 625 19.42 -10.54 -20.47
N ASN A 626 19.85 -11.67 -19.92
CA ASN A 626 20.25 -12.88 -20.64
C ASN A 626 20.36 -14.05 -19.66
N GLN A 627 20.53 -15.26 -20.20
CA GLN A 627 20.62 -16.47 -19.37
C GLN A 627 21.81 -16.41 -18.40
N ALA A 628 22.97 -15.88 -18.81
CA ALA A 628 24.17 -15.84 -17.97
C ALA A 628 23.98 -14.99 -16.70
N ALA A 629 23.17 -13.93 -16.78
CA ALA A 629 22.80 -13.11 -15.62
C ALA A 629 21.79 -13.80 -14.68
N TYR A 630 21.12 -14.86 -15.15
CA TYR A 630 20.10 -15.60 -14.42
C TYR A 630 20.44 -17.09 -14.38
N MET A 631 21.59 -17.39 -13.78
CA MET A 631 22.04 -18.75 -13.46
C MET A 631 22.19 -18.90 -11.94
N ASN A 632 21.82 -20.06 -11.42
CA ASN A 632 22.18 -20.52 -10.09
C ASN A 632 23.22 -21.65 -10.21
N GLY A 633 24.49 -21.29 -10.21
CA GLY A 633 25.57 -22.23 -10.53
C GLY A 633 25.40 -22.79 -11.95
N SER A 634 25.22 -24.11 -12.06
CA SER A 634 24.94 -24.79 -13.33
C SER A 634 23.43 -24.86 -13.67
N THR A 635 22.55 -24.44 -12.77
CA THR A 635 21.09 -24.45 -12.99
C THR A 635 20.64 -23.17 -13.66
N GLN A 636 19.80 -23.29 -14.69
CA GLN A 636 19.17 -22.14 -15.33
C GLN A 636 18.11 -21.52 -14.42
N GLY A 637 18.28 -20.26 -14.06
CA GLY A 637 17.38 -19.54 -13.16
C GLY A 637 17.35 -20.03 -11.72
N TRP A 638 16.38 -19.51 -10.98
CA TRP A 638 16.17 -19.77 -9.56
C TRP A 638 14.71 -20.18 -9.34
N ALA A 639 14.49 -21.20 -8.52
CA ALA A 639 13.13 -21.68 -8.24
C ALA A 639 12.27 -20.58 -7.59
N ALA A 640 10.97 -20.59 -7.88
CA ALA A 640 9.99 -19.81 -7.15
C ALA A 640 9.96 -20.22 -5.67
N TYR A 641 9.98 -21.53 -5.42
CA TYR A 641 9.91 -22.07 -4.08
C TYR A 641 11.02 -23.10 -3.88
N LYS A 642 11.97 -22.79 -3.00
CA LYS A 642 13.06 -23.69 -2.61
C LYS A 642 12.81 -24.20 -1.19
N VAL A 643 12.66 -25.51 -1.03
CA VAL A 643 12.82 -26.18 0.27
C VAL A 643 14.25 -26.70 0.37
N ALA A 644 14.96 -26.35 1.45
CA ALA A 644 16.35 -26.77 1.65
C ALA A 644 16.48 -28.29 1.73
N ASP A 645 17.59 -28.83 1.23
CA ASP A 645 17.77 -30.29 1.12
C ASP A 645 17.86 -30.99 2.47
N SER A 646 18.21 -30.24 3.52
CA SER A 646 18.23 -30.70 4.91
C SER A 646 16.83 -30.97 5.47
N VAL A 647 15.80 -30.26 5.00
CA VAL A 647 14.43 -30.36 5.52
C VAL A 647 13.86 -31.75 5.27
N ASN A 648 13.20 -32.32 6.28
CA ASN A 648 12.61 -33.65 6.23
C ASN A 648 11.09 -33.61 6.11
N ASN A 649 10.47 -32.56 6.64
CA ASN A 649 9.01 -32.40 6.64
C ASN A 649 8.63 -31.02 6.11
N HIS A 650 7.81 -31.00 5.06
CA HIS A 650 7.26 -29.77 4.49
C HIS A 650 6.00 -30.12 3.68
N GLU A 651 4.98 -29.28 3.72
CA GLU A 651 3.78 -29.54 2.93
C GLU A 651 3.16 -28.29 2.32
N ALA A 652 2.81 -28.34 1.03
CA ALA A 652 2.23 -27.20 0.34
C ALA A 652 1.06 -27.59 -0.59
N TRP A 653 0.06 -26.73 -0.71
CA TRP A 653 -1.16 -26.97 -1.49
C TRP A 653 -1.51 -25.78 -2.39
N GLY A 654 -1.86 -26.05 -3.65
CA GLY A 654 -2.36 -25.05 -4.59
C GLY A 654 -1.30 -24.02 -4.95
N LEU A 655 -0.28 -24.42 -5.72
CA LEU A 655 0.86 -23.55 -6.04
C LEU A 655 0.91 -23.18 -7.52
N GLY A 656 1.10 -21.89 -7.83
CA GLY A 656 1.29 -21.37 -9.18
C GLY A 656 2.64 -20.68 -9.36
N SER A 657 3.31 -20.89 -10.50
CA SER A 657 4.49 -20.13 -10.90
C SER A 657 4.48 -19.83 -12.41
N TYR A 658 4.58 -18.54 -12.75
CA TYR A 658 4.36 -18.05 -14.10
C TYR A 658 5.63 -17.39 -14.66
N ALA A 659 5.86 -17.52 -15.97
CA ALA A 659 6.97 -16.89 -16.66
C ALA A 659 6.45 -15.90 -17.72
N TYR A 660 7.12 -14.75 -17.79
CA TYR A 660 6.92 -13.72 -18.81
C TYR A 660 8.25 -12.98 -19.05
N PHE A 661 9.30 -13.70 -19.46
CA PHE A 661 10.64 -13.13 -19.74
C PHE A 661 10.62 -12.21 -20.97
N ASN A 662 9.92 -11.08 -20.91
CA ASN A 662 9.67 -10.19 -22.04
C ASN A 662 10.92 -9.41 -22.48
N VAL A 663 11.84 -9.10 -21.56
CA VAL A 663 13.11 -8.44 -21.89
C VAL A 663 14.01 -9.36 -22.70
N ASN A 664 14.04 -10.64 -22.37
CA ASN A 664 14.75 -11.65 -23.15
C ASN A 664 14.02 -13.01 -23.13
N PRO A 665 13.16 -13.27 -24.13
CA PRO A 665 12.36 -14.50 -24.18
C PRO A 665 13.15 -15.80 -24.32
N SER A 666 14.47 -15.71 -24.61
CA SER A 666 15.36 -16.88 -24.65
C SER A 666 15.81 -17.37 -23.27
N VAL A 667 15.55 -16.59 -22.21
CA VAL A 667 15.82 -17.00 -20.84
C VAL A 667 14.90 -18.16 -20.46
N VAL A 668 15.51 -19.18 -19.86
CA VAL A 668 14.86 -20.38 -19.36
C VAL A 668 15.04 -20.41 -17.85
N ASN A 669 13.97 -20.78 -17.15
CA ASN A 669 14.05 -21.22 -15.77
C ASN A 669 13.92 -22.75 -15.72
N ALA A 670 14.83 -23.42 -15.02
CA ALA A 670 14.90 -24.89 -15.05
C ALA A 670 13.67 -25.53 -14.38
N ARG A 671 13.16 -24.93 -13.30
CA ARG A 671 12.06 -25.49 -12.50
C ARG A 671 11.36 -24.42 -11.68
N ALA A 672 10.04 -24.51 -11.53
CA ALA A 672 9.30 -23.61 -10.64
C ALA A 672 9.54 -23.94 -9.16
N PHE A 673 9.52 -25.22 -8.80
CA PHE A 673 9.68 -25.67 -7.42
C PHE A 673 10.92 -26.57 -7.28
N GLU A 674 11.72 -26.38 -6.23
CA GLU A 674 12.94 -27.14 -5.97
C GLU A 674 12.94 -27.63 -4.52
N VAL A 675 12.88 -28.94 -4.31
CA VAL A 675 12.66 -29.54 -2.98
C VAL A 675 13.39 -30.88 -2.83
N PRO A 676 13.74 -31.33 -1.62
CA PRO A 676 14.29 -32.67 -1.43
C PRO A 676 13.23 -33.74 -1.70
N VAL A 677 13.65 -34.87 -2.27
CA VAL A 677 12.79 -36.04 -2.48
C VAL A 677 12.82 -36.89 -1.21
N LYS A 678 11.88 -36.61 -0.30
CA LYS A 678 11.72 -37.30 0.98
C LYS A 678 10.23 -37.50 1.28
N SER A 679 9.87 -38.58 1.96
CA SER A 679 8.47 -38.92 2.25
C SER A 679 7.70 -37.85 3.04
N GLY A 680 8.41 -37.05 3.85
CA GLY A 680 7.80 -35.96 4.62
C GLY A 680 7.64 -34.65 3.85
N VAL A 681 8.16 -34.54 2.62
CA VAL A 681 8.09 -33.34 1.77
C VAL A 681 7.09 -33.57 0.64
N ARG A 682 5.94 -32.88 0.71
CA ARG A 682 4.77 -33.16 -0.15
C ARG A 682 4.17 -31.87 -0.71
N PHE A 683 4.03 -31.79 -2.03
CA PHE A 683 3.38 -30.68 -2.72
C PHE A 683 2.17 -31.20 -3.48
N HIS A 684 1.08 -30.46 -3.41
CA HIS A 684 -0.22 -30.83 -3.97
C HIS A 684 -0.72 -29.71 -4.87
N ASN A 685 -1.24 -30.08 -6.04
CA ASN A 685 -1.92 -29.19 -6.99
C ASN A 685 -1.04 -28.00 -7.42
N MET A 686 -0.09 -28.28 -8.30
CA MET A 686 0.85 -27.30 -8.84
C MET A 686 0.49 -26.95 -10.29
N VAL A 687 0.65 -25.69 -10.66
CA VAL A 687 0.53 -25.19 -12.03
C VAL A 687 1.73 -24.33 -12.41
N THR A 688 2.26 -24.52 -13.62
CA THR A 688 3.19 -23.58 -14.25
C THR A 688 2.59 -23.00 -15.51
N VAL A 689 2.91 -21.73 -15.80
CA VAL A 689 2.35 -21.01 -16.95
C VAL A 689 3.44 -20.21 -17.68
N SER A 690 3.43 -20.25 -19.01
CA SER A 690 4.13 -19.30 -19.89
C SER A 690 3.11 -18.27 -20.38
N LEU A 691 3.17 -17.05 -19.85
CA LEU A 691 2.16 -16.03 -20.07
C LEU A 691 2.21 -15.55 -21.53
N GLY A 692 1.11 -15.78 -22.27
CA GLY A 692 1.05 -15.50 -23.71
C GLY A 692 2.13 -16.24 -24.53
N GLY A 693 2.68 -17.34 -24.00
CA GLY A 693 3.78 -18.06 -24.62
C GLY A 693 5.16 -17.39 -24.51
N THR A 694 5.31 -16.38 -23.65
CA THR A 694 6.57 -15.66 -23.44
C THR A 694 7.31 -16.21 -22.22
N GLY A 695 8.56 -16.65 -22.42
CA GLY A 695 9.38 -17.24 -21.37
C GLY A 695 9.13 -18.73 -21.15
N THR A 696 10.12 -19.43 -20.59
CA THR A 696 10.11 -20.89 -20.44
C THR A 696 10.38 -21.32 -19.01
N ILE A 697 9.59 -22.26 -18.50
CA ILE A 697 9.90 -23.05 -17.29
C ILE A 697 9.99 -24.51 -17.69
N SER A 698 11.16 -25.15 -17.51
CA SER A 698 11.41 -26.49 -18.06
C SER A 698 10.69 -27.60 -17.28
N HIS A 699 10.48 -27.43 -15.98
CA HIS A 699 9.80 -28.41 -15.12
C HIS A 699 8.92 -27.73 -14.07
N VAL A 700 7.86 -28.41 -13.64
CA VAL A 700 7.01 -27.92 -12.55
C VAL A 700 7.78 -28.00 -11.24
N ILE A 701 8.26 -29.19 -10.87
CA ILE A 701 8.96 -29.43 -9.61
C ILE A 701 10.17 -30.34 -9.85
N ASN A 702 11.33 -29.96 -9.33
CA ASN A 702 12.59 -30.67 -9.55
C ASN A 702 12.81 -30.95 -11.05
N ASN A 703 12.72 -32.21 -11.48
CA ASN A 703 12.86 -32.64 -12.88
C ASN A 703 11.55 -33.24 -13.43
N THR A 704 10.41 -32.93 -12.80
CA THR A 704 9.09 -33.52 -13.06
C THR A 704 8.09 -32.47 -13.52
N GLY A 705 7.19 -32.86 -14.42
CA GLY A 705 6.23 -31.98 -15.07
C GLY A 705 6.75 -31.47 -16.41
N ALA A 706 5.83 -31.33 -17.38
CA ALA A 706 6.14 -30.85 -18.72
C ALA A 706 6.55 -29.38 -18.71
N ALA A 707 7.47 -29.01 -19.61
CA ALA A 707 7.89 -27.64 -19.80
C ALA A 707 6.73 -26.76 -20.29
N VAL A 708 6.68 -25.52 -19.82
CA VAL A 708 5.86 -24.47 -20.42
C VAL A 708 6.70 -23.53 -21.26
N ASN A 709 6.19 -23.14 -22.43
CA ASN A 709 6.83 -22.27 -23.42
C ASN A 709 5.78 -21.79 -24.45
N SER A 710 6.24 -21.19 -25.56
CA SER A 710 5.37 -20.69 -26.63
C SER A 710 4.47 -21.75 -27.28
N GLY A 711 4.88 -23.02 -27.31
CA GLY A 711 4.10 -24.13 -27.85
C GLY A 711 3.25 -24.89 -26.83
N HIS A 712 3.46 -24.67 -25.53
CA HIS A 712 2.73 -25.32 -24.45
C HIS A 712 2.64 -24.37 -23.25
N GLN A 713 1.53 -23.64 -23.12
CA GLN A 713 1.49 -22.50 -22.19
C GLN A 713 1.16 -22.86 -20.74
N VAL A 714 0.53 -24.00 -20.46
CA VAL A 714 0.07 -24.36 -19.11
C VAL A 714 0.35 -25.84 -18.83
N THR A 715 1.01 -26.13 -17.71
CA THR A 715 1.21 -27.50 -17.20
C THR A 715 0.67 -27.60 -15.78
N ASN A 716 -0.10 -28.65 -15.50
CA ASN A 716 -0.55 -29.00 -14.15
C ASN A 716 0.15 -30.26 -13.64
N LEU A 717 0.39 -30.34 -12.33
CA LEU A 717 0.90 -31.51 -11.63
C LEU A 717 0.17 -31.69 -10.29
N VAL A 718 -0.55 -32.80 -10.14
CA VAL A 718 -1.42 -33.03 -8.96
C VAL A 718 -0.61 -33.26 -7.68
N SER A 719 0.55 -33.91 -7.77
CA SER A 719 1.38 -34.23 -6.60
C SER A 719 2.87 -34.31 -6.95
N GLY A 720 3.73 -34.03 -5.98
CA GLY A 720 5.16 -34.35 -6.03
C GLY A 720 5.92 -33.75 -4.84
N PRO A 721 7.20 -34.08 -4.64
CA PRO A 721 7.85 -35.28 -5.17
C PRO A 721 7.25 -36.58 -4.60
#